data_AF-A0AAD5UNQ6-F1
#
_entry.id   AF-A0AAD5UNQ6-F1
#
_cell.length_a   1.000
_cell.length_b   1.000
_cell.length_c   1.000
_cell.angle_alpha   90.00
_cell.angle_beta   90.00
_cell.angle_gamma   90.00
#
_symmetry.space_group_name_H-M   'P 1'
#
loop_
_entity.id
_entity.type
_entity.pdbx_description
1 polymer ?
#
loop_
_entity_poly.entity_id
_entity_poly.type
_entity_poly.pdbx_seq_one_letter_code
_entity_poly.pdbx_strand_id
1 'polypeptide(L)'
;MSFVDYDADTDFPITNIPFGIISTYADPTPRPATAIGNYAVDLKALANIGAFKGPLFSRHAVHVFSQETLNDFMALGRPIWREVRATIQDLLSANGSDLLSGNKALQDRVLIPLEQVRNHLPAKIGDYTDFYSSKEHATNVGTMFRGKDNALMPNWVHIPVAYHGRASSVVVSGTPIKRPSGITLDPETKKPGFSVCRKLDIELEVAFFVGVGNKLGEPIPVTEAEDHIFGMVVMNDWSARDIQQFEYVPLGPFLGKNFGTTISPWIVTLDALEEYRVPLPVQDPTPSAYLVDPNSDKDQYDVELEVYWQSSTSEPTLVSKSNLKYMYWSFKQQLAHHSINGCNMNTGDLLGSGTISGPTEDSFGSFLELTWNGTKPVTLQDGSSRTFLLDGDEITLKGTCKGKNRIGFGPCSGVRKLNQVGGVFTSRTDCLLPIHLSEKFMSTKPITSFFKPVQKKREMQDQSDKENVKKVKSLNFPNDWATALTPELKKPYFAKLMELVDNDPGPVYPPIEDRYTFMKCPIDKIKCVIIGQDPYHGKNQAHGVRIPPSLQNIYTELSNDIEGFVSPKHGCLENWVDEGVLLLNASLSVHEGQPNSHAGFGWAQFTDAIISYINQKCDGVVFLLWGGFAQKKGQKIDSKRHLVLKATHPSPLGANKGGWFGCKHFSKTNEYLEKNGKEPINWANL
;
A
#
# COMPACT_ATOMS: atom_id res chain seq x y z
N MET A 1 25.05 -0.94 27.65
CA MET A 1 25.29 -2.05 26.70
C MET A 1 24.14 -3.02 26.81
N SER A 2 23.66 -3.54 25.69
CA SER A 2 22.61 -4.57 25.64
C SER A 2 23.23 -5.97 25.73
N PHE A 3 22.47 -6.99 26.14
CA PHE A 3 22.89 -8.39 25.90
C PHE A 3 22.60 -8.85 24.47
N VAL A 4 21.77 -8.11 23.73
CA VAL A 4 21.57 -8.29 22.29
C VAL A 4 22.73 -7.60 21.58
N ASP A 5 23.56 -8.38 20.89
CA ASP A 5 24.66 -7.85 20.09
C ASP A 5 24.13 -7.14 18.85
N TYR A 6 24.71 -5.97 18.55
CA TYR A 6 24.43 -5.19 17.35
C TYR A 6 25.62 -4.32 16.97
N ASP A 7 25.72 -3.99 15.69
CA ASP A 7 26.79 -3.17 15.15
C ASP A 7 26.71 -1.72 15.64
N ALA A 8 27.86 -1.05 15.73
CA ALA A 8 27.94 0.34 16.22
C ALA A 8 27.18 1.34 15.32
N ASP A 9 26.96 1.00 14.05
CA ASP A 9 26.23 1.78 13.06
C ASP A 9 24.77 1.32 12.89
N THR A 10 24.24 0.48 13.79
CA THR A 10 22.82 0.12 13.78
C THR A 10 21.94 1.34 14.00
N ASP A 11 20.79 1.38 13.33
CA ASP A 11 19.75 2.38 13.59
C ASP A 11 19.07 2.16 14.95
N PHE A 12 19.15 0.95 15.51
CA PHE A 12 18.35 0.54 16.66
C PHE A 12 19.22 0.13 17.87
N PRO A 13 20.12 0.98 18.40
CA PRO A 13 20.78 0.64 19.66
C PRO A 13 19.79 0.69 20.83
N ILE A 14 20.20 0.20 22.00
CA ILE A 14 19.41 0.26 23.24
C ILE A 14 19.04 1.70 23.66
N THR A 15 19.71 2.73 23.13
CA THR A 15 19.36 4.13 23.34
C THR A 15 18.27 4.64 22.40
N ASN A 16 17.89 3.87 21.37
CA ASN A 16 16.79 4.22 20.48
C ASN A 16 15.44 3.72 21.01
N ILE A 17 15.18 2.41 21.00
CA ILE A 17 13.89 1.80 21.42
C ILE A 17 12.68 2.52 20.78
N PRO A 18 12.55 2.49 19.43
CA PRO A 18 11.40 3.08 18.75
C PRO A 18 10.21 2.11 18.78
N PHE A 19 8.99 2.62 18.65
CA PHE A 19 7.77 1.80 18.69
C PHE A 19 7.16 1.61 17.31
N GLY A 20 6.68 0.40 17.01
CA GLY A 20 6.05 0.06 15.75
C GLY A 20 5.01 -1.03 15.89
N ILE A 21 4.32 -1.35 14.80
CA ILE A 21 3.39 -2.47 14.70
C ILE A 21 3.95 -3.49 13.73
N ILE A 22 4.05 -4.74 14.20
CA ILE A 22 4.60 -5.84 13.43
C ILE A 22 3.61 -6.99 13.34
N SER A 23 3.76 -7.81 12.31
CA SER A 23 3.34 -9.21 12.32
C SER A 23 4.48 -10.07 11.79
N THR A 24 4.34 -11.39 11.88
CA THR A 24 5.26 -12.35 11.24
C THR A 24 4.47 -13.31 10.37
N TYR A 25 5.15 -14.13 9.59
CA TYR A 25 4.49 -15.22 8.87
C TYR A 25 3.85 -16.23 9.83
N ALA A 26 4.53 -16.52 10.95
CA ALA A 26 4.06 -17.47 11.96
C ALA A 26 2.88 -16.94 12.79
N ASP A 27 2.84 -15.62 13.06
CA ASP A 27 1.71 -14.96 13.70
C ASP A 27 1.33 -13.69 12.91
N PRO A 28 0.32 -13.77 12.04
CA PRO A 28 -0.10 -12.68 11.18
C PRO A 28 -0.85 -11.57 11.93
N THR A 29 -1.09 -11.71 13.23
CA THR A 29 -1.79 -10.71 14.04
C THR A 29 -0.90 -9.48 14.24
N PRO A 30 -1.31 -8.28 13.77
CA PRO A 30 -0.58 -7.05 14.05
C PRO A 30 -0.51 -6.79 15.55
N ARG A 31 0.66 -6.40 16.05
CA ARG A 31 0.88 -6.14 17.48
C ARG A 31 2.05 -5.19 17.72
N PRO A 32 2.10 -4.52 18.90
CA PRO A 32 3.15 -3.58 19.22
C PRO A 32 4.50 -4.27 19.43
N ALA A 33 5.52 -3.63 18.91
CA ALA A 33 6.91 -4.03 19.07
C ALA A 33 7.81 -2.81 19.30
N THR A 34 9.03 -3.07 19.75
CA THR A 34 10.15 -2.13 19.63
C THR A 34 11.29 -2.76 18.83
N ALA A 35 12.19 -1.97 18.26
CA ALA A 35 13.38 -2.48 17.59
C ALA A 35 14.65 -2.40 18.47
N ILE A 36 15.53 -3.40 18.35
CA ILE A 36 16.90 -3.40 18.89
C ILE A 36 17.84 -4.23 18.00
N GLY A 37 18.92 -3.63 17.51
CA GLY A 37 19.82 -4.26 16.56
C GLY A 37 19.06 -4.77 15.33
N ASN A 38 19.22 -6.06 15.03
CA ASN A 38 18.51 -6.75 13.95
C ASN A 38 17.25 -7.50 14.42
N TYR A 39 16.70 -7.13 15.58
CA TYR A 39 15.52 -7.76 16.16
C TYR A 39 14.39 -6.75 16.43
N ALA A 40 13.16 -7.22 16.29
CA ALA A 40 12.00 -6.65 16.95
C ALA A 40 11.74 -7.39 18.27
N VAL A 41 11.34 -6.66 19.31
CA VAL A 41 10.92 -7.19 20.60
C VAL A 41 9.39 -7.17 20.67
N ASP A 42 8.78 -8.34 20.80
CA ASP A 42 7.33 -8.51 20.89
C ASP A 42 6.79 -8.03 22.25
N LEU A 43 6.17 -6.84 22.27
CA LEU A 43 5.68 -6.23 23.50
C LEU A 43 4.44 -6.96 24.04
N LYS A 44 3.66 -7.62 23.18
CA LYS A 44 2.53 -8.46 23.60
C LYS A 44 3.03 -9.66 24.39
N ALA A 45 4.08 -10.32 23.90
CA ALA A 45 4.68 -11.46 24.57
C ALA A 45 5.27 -11.06 25.94
N LEU A 46 5.95 -9.92 26.03
CA LEU A 46 6.45 -9.36 27.29
C LEU A 46 5.32 -9.00 28.26
N ALA A 47 4.24 -8.39 27.79
CA ALA A 47 3.08 -8.07 28.63
C ALA A 47 2.42 -9.31 29.23
N ASN A 48 2.24 -10.37 28.42
CA ASN A 48 1.58 -11.60 28.84
C ASN A 48 2.35 -12.38 29.92
N ILE A 49 3.67 -12.17 30.05
CA ILE A 49 4.48 -12.76 31.12
C ILE A 49 4.66 -11.82 32.32
N GLY A 50 3.99 -10.67 32.33
CA GLY A 50 4.06 -9.71 33.44
C GLY A 50 5.41 -8.97 33.53
N ALA A 51 6.08 -8.73 32.40
CA ALA A 51 7.36 -8.02 32.38
C ALA A 51 7.23 -6.53 32.79
N PHE A 52 6.06 -5.93 32.59
CA PHE A 52 5.79 -4.53 32.92
C PHE A 52 5.17 -4.40 34.31
N LYS A 53 6.01 -4.16 35.32
CA LYS A 53 5.63 -4.07 36.75
C LYS A 53 5.57 -2.64 37.30
N GLY A 54 5.81 -1.65 36.45
CA GLY A 54 5.82 -0.25 36.87
C GLY A 54 4.45 0.24 37.37
N PRO A 55 4.43 1.21 38.29
CA PRO A 55 3.22 1.66 38.97
C PRO A 55 2.22 2.34 38.02
N LEU A 56 2.69 2.96 36.93
CA LEU A 56 1.82 3.68 36.00
C LEU A 56 1.24 2.75 34.92
N PHE A 57 2.04 1.82 34.40
CA PHE A 57 1.68 1.05 33.20
C PHE A 57 1.20 -0.39 33.45
N SER A 58 1.56 -1.02 34.57
CA SER A 58 1.28 -2.45 34.81
C SER A 58 -0.17 -2.86 34.58
N ARG A 59 -1.14 -2.04 35.01
CA ARG A 59 -2.58 -2.29 34.82
C ARG A 59 -3.06 -2.19 33.37
N HIS A 60 -2.29 -1.55 32.50
CA HIS A 60 -2.62 -1.33 31.09
C HIS A 60 -1.91 -2.31 30.15
N ALA A 61 -0.78 -2.87 30.58
CA ALA A 61 0.19 -3.56 29.72
C ALA A 61 -0.43 -4.63 28.78
N VAL A 62 -1.22 -5.56 29.34
CA VAL A 62 -1.83 -6.65 28.55
C VAL A 62 -2.82 -6.11 27.52
N HIS A 63 -3.66 -5.14 27.90
CA HIS A 63 -4.65 -4.57 27.00
C HIS A 63 -3.99 -3.77 25.87
N VAL A 64 -3.09 -2.84 26.23
CA VAL A 64 -2.45 -1.92 25.29
C VAL A 64 -1.54 -2.65 24.31
N PHE A 65 -0.71 -3.58 24.79
CA PHE A 65 0.17 -4.35 23.92
C PHE A 65 -0.53 -5.53 23.22
N SER A 66 -1.84 -5.69 23.40
CA SER A 66 -2.65 -6.60 22.57
C SER A 66 -3.29 -5.92 21.35
N GLN A 67 -3.20 -4.58 21.24
CA GLN A 67 -3.84 -3.82 20.17
C GLN A 67 -3.11 -3.93 18.84
N GLU A 68 -3.84 -3.75 17.74
CA GLU A 68 -3.29 -3.74 16.38
C GLU A 68 -2.65 -2.40 15.99
N THR A 69 -2.73 -1.39 16.87
CA THR A 69 -2.20 -0.03 16.65
C THR A 69 -1.65 0.54 17.95
N LEU A 70 -0.78 1.55 17.86
CA LEU A 70 -0.19 2.20 19.04
C LEU A 70 -1.10 3.25 19.69
N ASN A 71 -2.29 3.54 19.14
CA ASN A 71 -3.16 4.62 19.64
C ASN A 71 -3.45 4.51 21.14
N ASP A 72 -3.77 3.31 21.64
CA ASP A 72 -4.05 3.11 23.08
C ASP A 72 -2.81 3.34 23.96
N PHE A 73 -1.61 3.07 23.45
CA PHE A 73 -0.37 3.37 24.15
C PHE A 73 -0.06 4.86 24.13
N MET A 74 -0.20 5.49 22.97
CA MET A 74 -0.04 6.93 22.77
C MET A 74 -0.97 7.72 23.70
N ALA A 75 -2.22 7.28 23.88
CA ALA A 75 -3.20 7.98 24.73
C ALA A 75 -2.81 8.07 26.22
N LEU A 76 -1.84 7.27 26.68
CA LEU A 76 -1.46 7.20 28.10
C LEU A 76 -0.53 8.33 28.57
N GLY A 77 0.05 9.10 27.65
CA GLY A 77 0.90 10.25 27.98
C GLY A 77 2.34 9.93 28.37
N ARG A 78 3.17 10.97 28.28
CA ARG A 78 4.63 10.92 28.40
C ARG A 78 5.17 10.22 29.65
N PRO A 79 4.60 10.37 30.86
CA PRO A 79 5.09 9.65 32.03
C PRO A 79 5.05 8.12 31.85
N ILE A 80 3.99 7.59 31.23
CA ILE A 80 3.87 6.16 30.95
C ILE A 80 4.79 5.73 29.81
N TRP A 81 4.94 6.54 28.76
CA TRP A 81 5.88 6.23 27.67
C TRP A 81 7.31 6.09 28.21
N ARG A 82 7.72 6.97 29.13
CA ARG A 82 9.02 6.92 29.81
C ARG A 82 9.17 5.70 30.71
N GLU A 83 8.15 5.35 31.49
CA GLU A 83 8.18 4.14 32.33
C GLU A 83 8.35 2.87 31.48
N VAL A 84 7.61 2.77 30.38
CA VAL A 84 7.71 1.64 29.43
C VAL A 84 9.09 1.60 28.78
N ARG A 85 9.59 2.73 28.28
CA ARG A 85 10.93 2.85 27.68
C ARG A 85 12.02 2.39 28.65
N ALA A 86 11.99 2.91 29.88
CA ALA A 86 12.95 2.54 30.92
C ALA A 86 12.86 1.04 31.27
N THR A 87 11.65 0.49 31.35
CA THR A 87 11.44 -0.95 31.59
C THR A 87 12.04 -1.80 30.47
N ILE A 88 11.82 -1.42 29.20
CA ILE A 88 12.40 -2.13 28.05
C ILE A 88 13.93 -2.03 28.05
N GLN A 89 14.49 -0.86 28.33
CA GLN A 89 15.95 -0.67 28.42
C GLN A 89 16.55 -1.52 29.55
N ASP A 90 15.90 -1.59 30.70
CA ASP A 90 16.31 -2.47 31.80
C ASP A 90 16.24 -3.94 31.39
N LEU A 91 15.14 -4.36 30.76
CA LEU A 91 14.97 -5.74 30.27
C LEU A 91 15.99 -6.15 29.22
N LEU A 92 16.52 -5.23 28.43
CA LEU A 92 17.49 -5.49 27.35
C LEU A 92 18.95 -5.23 27.77
N SER A 93 19.17 -4.57 28.91
CA SER A 93 20.52 -4.24 29.41
C SER A 93 21.28 -5.50 29.83
N ALA A 94 22.57 -5.57 29.51
CA ALA A 94 23.44 -6.66 29.96
C ALA A 94 23.56 -6.74 31.50
N ASN A 95 23.32 -5.62 32.19
CA ASN A 95 23.37 -5.50 33.65
C ASN A 95 21.99 -5.15 34.25
N GLY A 96 20.91 -5.34 33.50
CA GLY A 96 19.55 -5.04 33.95
C GLY A 96 18.84 -6.26 34.51
N SER A 97 17.55 -6.38 34.26
CA SER A 97 16.74 -7.51 34.71
C SER A 97 17.19 -8.86 34.10
N ASP A 98 17.35 -9.87 34.96
CA ASP A 98 17.64 -11.26 34.57
C ASP A 98 16.45 -11.99 33.92
N LEU A 99 15.32 -11.32 33.70
CA LEU A 99 14.14 -11.95 33.08
C LEU A 99 14.46 -12.45 31.67
N LEU A 100 15.15 -11.63 30.87
CA LEU A 100 15.58 -12.00 29.51
C LEU A 100 17.04 -12.45 29.49
N SER A 101 17.92 -11.79 30.25
CA SER A 101 19.35 -12.15 30.29
C SER A 101 19.52 -13.60 30.79
N GLY A 102 20.18 -14.45 29.99
CA GLY A 102 20.36 -15.87 30.32
C GLY A 102 19.15 -16.79 30.10
N ASN A 103 17.96 -16.26 29.77
CA ASN A 103 16.76 -17.06 29.50
C ASN A 103 16.54 -17.24 27.99
N LYS A 104 17.31 -18.15 27.38
CA LYS A 104 17.30 -18.36 25.93
C LYS A 104 15.92 -18.72 25.36
N ALA A 105 15.16 -19.56 26.07
CA ALA A 105 13.81 -19.95 25.64
C ALA A 105 12.84 -18.77 25.60
N LEU A 106 12.97 -17.79 26.52
CA LEU A 106 12.17 -16.59 26.48
C LEU A 106 12.67 -15.60 25.42
N GLN A 107 13.99 -15.44 25.28
CA GLN A 107 14.58 -14.63 24.21
C GLN A 107 14.07 -15.08 22.83
N ASP A 108 14.10 -16.38 22.53
CA ASP A 108 13.64 -16.92 21.23
C ASP A 108 12.14 -16.69 20.98
N ARG A 109 11.35 -16.42 22.03
CA ARG A 109 9.93 -16.09 21.92
C ARG A 109 9.65 -14.61 21.74
N VAL A 110 10.50 -13.73 22.27
CA VAL A 110 10.26 -12.28 22.30
C VAL A 110 11.12 -11.52 21.29
N LEU A 111 12.29 -12.03 20.93
CA LEU A 111 13.20 -11.44 19.95
C LEU A 111 12.95 -12.09 18.58
N ILE A 112 12.42 -11.30 17.66
CA ILE A 112 12.06 -11.72 16.31
C ILE A 112 13.04 -11.05 15.34
N PRO A 113 13.79 -11.79 14.51
CA PRO A 113 14.66 -11.16 13.51
C PRO A 113 13.88 -10.20 12.60
N LEU A 114 14.40 -9.00 12.35
CA LEU A 114 13.73 -7.97 11.54
C LEU A 114 13.44 -8.44 10.11
N GLU A 115 14.23 -9.37 9.57
CA GLU A 115 13.98 -10.00 8.27
C GLU A 115 12.69 -10.84 8.22
N GLN A 116 12.19 -11.29 9.38
CA GLN A 116 10.94 -12.06 9.53
C GLN A 116 9.75 -11.17 9.87
N VAL A 117 9.99 -9.88 10.10
CA VAL A 117 8.99 -8.89 10.49
C VAL A 117 8.35 -8.27 9.26
N ARG A 118 7.02 -8.28 9.24
CA ARG A 118 6.23 -7.41 8.39
C ARG A 118 5.80 -6.19 9.20
N ASN A 119 6.27 -5.02 8.82
CA ASN A 119 5.82 -3.76 9.42
C ASN A 119 4.43 -3.36 8.90
N HIS A 120 3.66 -2.71 9.76
CA HIS A 120 2.36 -2.10 9.45
C HIS A 120 2.41 -0.60 9.76
N LEU A 121 1.34 0.12 9.41
CA LEU A 121 1.18 1.49 9.91
C LEU A 121 1.17 1.47 11.45
N PRO A 122 1.96 2.34 12.11
CA PRO A 122 2.14 2.25 13.56
C PRO A 122 0.90 2.72 14.34
N ALA A 123 0.06 3.57 13.74
CA ALA A 123 -1.16 4.06 14.36
C ALA A 123 -2.28 4.18 13.32
N LYS A 124 -3.52 4.15 13.81
CA LYS A 124 -4.68 4.61 13.04
C LYS A 124 -4.67 6.14 13.07
N ILE A 125 -4.37 6.73 11.92
CA ILE A 125 -4.34 8.20 11.75
C ILE A 125 -5.77 8.70 11.63
N GLY A 126 -6.17 9.59 12.54
CA GLY A 126 -7.44 10.32 12.46
C GLY A 126 -7.33 11.39 11.38
N ASP A 127 -6.57 12.44 11.71
CA ASP A 127 -6.26 13.54 10.81
C ASP A 127 -4.77 13.57 10.44
N TYR A 128 -4.50 13.94 9.19
CA TYR A 128 -3.15 14.22 8.69
C TYR A 128 -3.10 15.69 8.27
N THR A 129 -2.14 16.43 8.81
CA THR A 129 -1.88 17.83 8.43
C THR A 129 -0.44 17.96 7.97
N ASP A 130 -0.23 18.71 6.91
CA ASP A 130 1.08 18.92 6.34
C ASP A 130 1.45 20.41 6.41
N PHE A 131 2.59 20.69 7.04
CA PHE A 131 3.08 22.06 7.22
C PHE A 131 3.94 22.49 6.03
N TYR A 132 4.44 23.72 6.09
CA TYR A 132 5.30 24.27 5.06
C TYR A 132 6.50 25.01 5.67
N SER A 133 7.22 24.34 6.57
CA SER A 133 8.05 25.03 7.59
C SER A 133 9.54 25.20 7.25
N SER A 134 9.97 24.80 6.05
CA SER A 134 11.34 24.99 5.56
C SER A 134 11.46 26.31 4.79
N LYS A 135 12.33 27.22 5.25
CA LYS A 135 12.49 28.55 4.65
C LYS A 135 13.13 28.46 3.27
N GLU A 136 14.13 27.59 3.16
CA GLU A 136 14.87 27.28 1.94
C GLU A 136 13.90 26.73 0.90
N HIS A 137 13.09 25.73 1.27
CA HIS A 137 12.10 25.14 0.36
C HIS A 137 11.07 26.18 -0.11
N ALA A 138 10.48 26.93 0.82
CA ALA A 138 9.50 27.97 0.50
C ALA A 138 10.09 29.06 -0.41
N THR A 139 11.36 29.42 -0.19
CA THR A 139 12.10 30.39 -1.01
C THR A 139 12.40 29.83 -2.39
N ASN A 140 12.81 28.56 -2.51
CA ASN A 140 13.11 27.91 -3.77
C ASN A 140 11.86 27.83 -4.66
N VAL A 141 10.77 27.28 -4.13
CA VAL A 141 9.48 27.19 -4.82
C VAL A 141 8.98 28.58 -5.19
N GLY A 142 9.00 29.51 -4.24
CA GLY A 142 8.63 30.90 -4.47
C GLY A 142 9.42 31.55 -5.60
N THR A 143 10.73 31.36 -5.63
CA THR A 143 11.60 31.89 -6.68
C THR A 143 11.25 31.34 -8.06
N MET A 144 10.96 30.03 -8.16
CA MET A 144 10.57 29.41 -9.44
C MET A 144 9.24 29.94 -9.99
N PHE A 145 8.29 30.28 -9.12
CA PHE A 145 6.92 30.66 -9.54
C PHE A 145 6.64 32.16 -9.54
N ARG A 146 7.30 32.93 -8.67
CA ARG A 146 7.05 34.38 -8.46
C ARG A 146 8.31 35.24 -8.65
N GLY A 147 9.46 34.63 -8.87
CA GLY A 147 10.75 35.32 -8.95
C GLY A 147 11.37 35.58 -7.57
N LYS A 148 12.67 35.91 -7.58
CA LYS A 148 13.51 36.02 -6.37
C LYS A 148 12.99 37.06 -5.36
N ASP A 149 12.48 38.19 -5.86
CA ASP A 149 12.07 39.31 -5.01
C ASP A 149 10.74 39.06 -4.27
N ASN A 150 9.94 38.09 -4.72
CA ASN A 150 8.62 37.75 -4.16
C ASN A 150 8.53 36.27 -3.75
N ALA A 151 9.67 35.69 -3.36
CA ALA A 151 9.79 34.27 -3.09
C ALA A 151 8.91 33.85 -1.90
N LEU A 152 9.05 34.48 -0.73
CA LEU A 152 8.21 34.18 0.42
C LEU A 152 6.93 35.01 0.41
N MET A 153 5.80 34.37 0.69
CA MET A 153 4.55 35.10 0.95
C MET A 153 4.65 35.79 2.32
N PRO A 154 4.05 36.98 2.52
CA PRO A 154 4.24 37.76 3.75
C PRO A 154 3.91 37.01 5.05
N ASN A 155 2.88 36.17 5.03
CA ASN A 155 2.44 35.40 6.20
C ASN A 155 3.43 34.30 6.64
N TRP A 156 4.30 33.83 5.74
CA TRP A 156 5.11 32.63 5.96
C TRP A 156 6.07 32.76 7.16
N VAL A 157 6.63 33.96 7.37
CA VAL A 157 7.52 34.25 8.51
C VAL A 157 6.77 34.58 9.81
N HIS A 158 5.44 34.66 9.79
CA HIS A 158 4.63 35.00 10.96
C HIS A 158 3.87 33.81 11.53
N ILE A 159 3.51 32.83 10.69
CA ILE A 159 2.79 31.63 11.10
C ILE A 159 3.34 30.39 10.39
N PRO A 160 3.37 29.22 11.06
CA PRO A 160 3.67 27.96 10.39
C PRO A 160 2.48 27.54 9.52
N VAL A 161 2.49 27.96 8.25
CA VAL A 161 1.43 27.67 7.28
C VAL A 161 1.31 26.16 7.08
N ALA A 162 0.07 25.68 6.98
CA ALA A 162 -0.26 24.27 6.80
C ALA A 162 -1.55 24.08 6.00
N TYR A 163 -1.81 22.84 5.61
CA TYR A 163 -3.08 22.41 5.03
C TYR A 163 -3.44 21.00 5.51
N HIS A 164 -4.72 20.65 5.47
CA HIS A 164 -5.16 19.30 5.79
C HIS A 164 -4.76 18.34 4.64
N GLY A 165 -3.93 17.36 4.97
CA GLY A 165 -3.56 16.27 4.09
C GLY A 165 -4.64 15.19 4.05
N ARG A 166 -4.31 14.04 3.45
CA ARG A 166 -5.24 12.91 3.32
C ARG A 166 -4.79 11.69 4.13
N ALA A 167 -5.39 11.51 5.31
CA ALA A 167 -5.06 10.38 6.20
C ALA A 167 -5.23 9.00 5.54
N SER A 168 -6.28 8.80 4.71
CA SER A 168 -6.57 7.49 4.11
C SER A 168 -5.52 6.98 3.11
N SER A 169 -4.66 7.86 2.61
CA SER A 169 -3.60 7.54 1.64
C SER A 169 -2.20 7.55 2.26
N VAL A 170 -2.11 7.69 3.59
CA VAL A 170 -0.86 7.44 4.31
C VAL A 170 -0.63 5.93 4.36
N VAL A 171 0.54 5.48 3.91
CA VAL A 171 0.92 4.08 3.80
C VAL A 171 2.28 3.83 4.44
N VAL A 172 2.50 2.60 4.91
CA VAL A 172 3.80 2.21 5.48
C VAL A 172 4.85 2.04 4.39
N SER A 173 6.11 2.34 4.73
CA SER A 173 7.31 2.06 3.93
C SER A 173 7.26 0.70 3.22
N GLY A 174 7.69 0.68 1.96
CA GLY A 174 7.65 -0.48 1.05
C GLY A 174 6.36 -0.59 0.24
N THR A 175 5.32 0.19 0.55
CA THR A 175 4.09 0.21 -0.25
C THR A 175 4.34 0.83 -1.62
N PRO A 176 4.02 0.15 -2.74
CA PRO A 176 4.21 0.72 -4.08
C PRO A 176 3.29 1.91 -4.35
N ILE A 177 3.82 2.98 -4.94
CA ILE A 177 3.05 4.18 -5.30
C ILE A 177 2.79 4.20 -6.80
N LYS A 178 1.50 4.27 -7.17
CA LYS A 178 1.08 4.36 -8.56
C LYS A 178 1.10 5.81 -9.01
N ARG A 179 1.71 6.08 -10.17
CA ARG A 179 1.64 7.40 -10.80
C ARG A 179 0.18 7.82 -11.01
N PRO A 180 -0.24 9.01 -10.52
CA PRO A 180 -1.60 9.47 -10.69
C PRO A 180 -1.84 9.99 -12.11
N SER A 181 -3.11 9.95 -12.51
CA SER A 181 -3.63 10.71 -13.65
C SER A 181 -4.53 11.82 -13.13
N GLY A 182 -4.59 12.94 -13.85
CA GLY A 182 -5.40 14.09 -13.47
C GLY A 182 -5.48 15.12 -14.57
N ILE A 183 -6.07 16.27 -14.27
CA ILE A 183 -6.06 17.41 -15.19
C ILE A 183 -4.73 18.14 -15.03
N THR A 184 -4.04 18.36 -16.15
CA THR A 184 -2.78 19.11 -16.22
C THR A 184 -2.90 20.20 -17.29
N LEU A 185 -2.03 21.21 -17.23
CA LEU A 185 -1.91 22.17 -18.32
C LEU A 185 -0.99 21.62 -19.42
N ASP A 186 -1.43 21.73 -20.66
CA ASP A 186 -0.59 21.47 -21.82
C ASP A 186 0.60 22.45 -21.86
N PRO A 187 1.85 21.98 -22.03
CA PRO A 187 3.03 22.83 -21.93
C PRO A 187 3.07 23.98 -22.94
N GLU A 188 2.54 23.77 -24.15
CA GLU A 188 2.60 24.74 -25.26
C GLU A 188 1.37 25.64 -25.25
N THR A 189 0.18 25.06 -25.26
CA THR A 189 -1.09 25.77 -25.41
C THR A 189 -1.65 26.31 -24.10
N LYS A 190 -1.11 25.87 -22.95
CA LYS A 190 -1.61 26.17 -21.60
C LYS A 190 -3.08 25.80 -21.38
N LYS A 191 -3.65 24.93 -22.22
CA LYS A 191 -5.03 24.45 -22.06
C LYS A 191 -5.08 23.28 -21.08
N PRO A 192 -6.09 23.20 -20.20
CA PRO A 192 -6.25 22.06 -19.32
C PRO A 192 -6.69 20.81 -20.09
N GLY A 193 -6.16 19.66 -19.72
CA GLY A 193 -6.52 18.37 -20.29
C GLY A 193 -6.18 17.19 -19.38
N PHE A 194 -6.91 16.08 -19.53
CA PHE A 194 -6.63 14.85 -18.81
C PHE A 194 -5.30 14.23 -19.28
N SER A 195 -4.42 13.91 -18.34
CA SER A 195 -3.14 13.29 -18.64
C SER A 195 -2.66 12.43 -17.46
N VAL A 196 -1.74 11.52 -17.78
CA VAL A 196 -0.89 10.89 -16.75
C VAL A 196 0.09 11.97 -16.28
N CYS A 197 0.31 12.08 -14.97
CA CYS A 197 1.27 13.03 -14.40
C CYS A 197 2.61 12.94 -15.15
N ARG A 198 3.29 14.05 -15.39
CA ARG A 198 4.64 14.12 -16.00
C ARG A 198 5.71 14.52 -14.99
N LYS A 199 5.32 15.24 -13.94
CA LYS A 199 6.23 15.75 -12.90
C LYS A 199 5.91 15.10 -11.55
N LEU A 200 6.18 13.79 -11.45
CA LEU A 200 6.02 13.05 -10.19
C LEU A 200 7.29 13.23 -9.37
N ASP A 201 7.10 13.57 -8.12
CA ASP A 201 8.13 14.08 -7.25
C ASP A 201 7.98 13.49 -5.84
N ILE A 202 9.03 13.66 -5.06
CA ILE A 202 9.06 13.38 -3.62
C ILE A 202 8.99 14.69 -2.84
N GLU A 203 8.71 14.55 -1.56
CA GLU A 203 8.99 15.57 -0.55
C GLU A 203 9.62 14.89 0.65
N LEU A 204 10.91 15.16 0.88
CA LEU A 204 11.63 14.67 2.05
C LEU A 204 11.07 15.37 3.29
N GLU A 205 10.48 14.61 4.19
CA GLU A 205 9.86 15.14 5.40
C GLU A 205 10.14 14.30 6.63
N VAL A 206 9.88 14.90 7.79
CA VAL A 206 9.69 14.21 9.06
C VAL A 206 8.29 14.56 9.55
N ALA A 207 7.57 13.58 10.06
CA ALA A 207 6.27 13.78 10.66
C ALA A 207 6.27 13.33 12.12
N PHE A 208 5.43 13.95 12.94
CA PHE A 208 5.25 13.54 14.33
C PHE A 208 3.82 13.08 14.61
N PHE A 209 3.70 12.13 15.53
CA PHE A 209 2.41 11.65 16.01
C PHE A 209 1.99 12.39 17.28
N VAL A 210 0.74 12.84 17.31
CA VAL A 210 0.11 13.34 18.54
C VAL A 210 -0.16 12.16 19.48
N GLY A 211 0.41 12.24 20.68
CA GLY A 211 0.21 11.28 21.77
C GLY A 211 -1.10 11.55 22.49
N VAL A 212 -1.13 12.59 23.32
CA VAL A 212 -2.33 13.04 24.04
C VAL A 212 -2.93 14.22 23.27
N GLY A 213 -4.23 14.18 23.01
CA GLY A 213 -4.94 15.27 22.35
C GLY A 213 -5.27 16.45 23.26
N ASN A 214 -6.11 17.36 22.76
CA ASN A 214 -6.75 18.44 23.53
C ASN A 214 -8.25 18.44 23.28
N LYS A 215 -9.04 19.09 24.14
CA LYS A 215 -10.47 19.23 23.90
C LYS A 215 -10.73 20.33 22.87
N LEU A 216 -11.83 20.19 22.14
CA LEU A 216 -12.30 21.22 21.21
C LEU A 216 -12.52 22.53 21.99
N GLY A 217 -11.88 23.60 21.53
CA GLY A 217 -11.90 24.92 22.16
C GLY A 217 -10.81 25.16 23.21
N GLU A 218 -9.98 24.16 23.56
CA GLU A 218 -8.89 24.26 24.53
C GLU A 218 -7.53 24.15 23.80
N PRO A 219 -6.84 25.25 23.46
CA PRO A 219 -5.54 25.21 22.77
C PRO A 219 -4.44 24.51 23.57
N ILE A 220 -3.43 23.96 22.87
CA ILE A 220 -2.19 23.46 23.47
C ILE A 220 -1.16 24.60 23.50
N PRO A 221 -0.73 25.08 24.68
CA PRO A 221 0.34 26.07 24.77
C PRO A 221 1.67 25.52 24.22
N VAL A 222 2.49 26.37 23.59
CA VAL A 222 3.80 25.97 23.04
C VAL A 222 4.74 25.36 24.10
N THR A 223 4.60 25.79 25.36
CA THR A 223 5.35 25.27 26.52
C THR A 223 4.97 23.84 26.90
N GLU A 224 3.79 23.37 26.50
CA GLU A 224 3.26 22.03 26.82
C GLU A 224 3.30 21.10 25.59
N ALA A 225 3.52 21.65 24.39
CA ALA A 225 3.41 20.93 23.12
C ALA A 225 4.21 19.61 23.07
N GLU A 226 5.39 19.53 23.69
CA GLU A 226 6.17 18.29 23.69
C GLU A 226 5.51 17.14 24.44
N ASP A 227 4.72 17.42 25.47
CA ASP A 227 4.02 16.37 26.22
C ASP A 227 2.86 15.76 25.42
N HIS A 228 2.46 16.45 24.36
CA HIS A 228 1.49 15.99 23.37
C HIS A 228 2.14 15.28 22.17
N ILE A 229 3.47 15.28 22.01
CA ILE A 229 4.15 14.65 20.88
C ILE A 229 4.74 13.32 21.31
N PHE A 230 4.24 12.22 20.74
CA PHE A 230 4.71 10.88 21.08
C PHE A 230 6.10 10.58 20.49
N GLY A 231 6.29 10.93 19.21
CA GLY A 231 7.53 10.70 18.50
C GLY A 231 7.40 10.96 17.01
N MET A 232 8.47 10.65 16.27
CA MET A 232 8.68 11.06 14.90
C MET A 232 8.92 9.87 13.96
N VAL A 233 8.56 10.06 12.69
CA VAL A 233 8.83 9.16 11.56
C VAL A 233 9.39 9.95 10.38
N VAL A 234 10.16 9.31 9.50
CA VAL A 234 10.51 9.89 8.20
C VAL A 234 9.30 9.74 7.28
N MET A 235 9.00 10.76 6.49
CA MET A 235 7.84 10.82 5.60
C MET A 235 8.24 11.21 4.19
N ASN A 236 7.55 10.64 3.20
CA ASN A 236 7.58 11.06 1.80
C ASN A 236 6.17 11.50 1.36
N ASP A 237 5.97 12.80 1.16
CA ASP A 237 4.71 13.32 0.62
C ASP A 237 4.74 13.39 -0.91
N TRP A 238 4.40 12.26 -1.54
CA TRP A 238 4.49 12.11 -2.98
C TRP A 238 3.65 13.17 -3.70
N SER A 239 4.25 13.79 -4.71
CA SER A 239 3.69 15.00 -5.30
C SER A 239 3.61 14.92 -6.81
N ALA A 240 2.44 15.15 -7.37
CA ALA A 240 2.22 15.28 -8.82
C ALA A 240 2.15 16.77 -9.19
N ARG A 241 3.32 17.37 -9.41
CA ARG A 241 3.50 18.84 -9.50
C ARG A 241 2.67 19.50 -10.60
N ASP A 242 2.47 18.82 -11.72
CA ASP A 242 1.70 19.33 -12.86
C ASP A 242 0.18 19.24 -12.66
N ILE A 243 -0.29 18.28 -11.87
CA ILE A 243 -1.69 18.24 -11.40
C ILE A 243 -1.89 19.34 -10.35
N GLN A 244 -0.99 19.39 -9.35
CA GLN A 244 -1.01 20.37 -8.27
C GLN A 244 -1.03 21.80 -8.81
N GLN A 245 -0.16 22.13 -9.77
CA GLN A 245 -0.07 23.47 -10.36
C GLN A 245 -1.40 23.94 -10.96
N PHE A 246 -2.21 23.03 -11.52
CA PHE A 246 -3.50 23.38 -12.11
C PHE A 246 -4.59 23.59 -11.06
N GLU A 247 -4.63 22.76 -10.01
CA GLU A 247 -5.76 22.72 -9.08
C GLU A 247 -5.63 23.63 -7.86
N TYR A 248 -4.40 23.97 -7.43
CA TYR A 248 -4.18 24.44 -6.05
C TYR A 248 -4.71 25.86 -5.76
N VAL A 249 -4.99 26.65 -6.79
CA VAL A 249 -5.52 28.00 -6.59
C VAL A 249 -7.05 27.96 -6.66
N PRO A 250 -7.78 28.44 -5.64
CA PRO A 250 -7.31 29.08 -4.41
C PRO A 250 -7.24 28.17 -3.17
N LEU A 251 -7.62 26.89 -3.28
CA LEU A 251 -7.96 26.05 -2.12
C LEU A 251 -6.80 25.23 -1.54
N GLY A 252 -5.60 25.35 -2.10
CA GLY A 252 -4.44 24.57 -1.72
C GLY A 252 -4.33 23.22 -2.44
N PRO A 253 -3.24 22.46 -2.18
CA PRO A 253 -2.99 21.17 -2.81
C PRO A 253 -4.09 20.14 -2.50
N PHE A 254 -4.44 19.30 -3.48
CA PHE A 254 -5.46 18.27 -3.29
C PHE A 254 -5.09 16.95 -3.99
N LEU A 255 -5.51 16.72 -5.25
CA LEU A 255 -5.20 15.50 -6.01
C LEU A 255 -3.72 15.38 -6.35
N GLY A 256 -3.00 16.49 -6.35
CA GLY A 256 -1.56 16.57 -6.48
C GLY A 256 -0.81 15.91 -5.32
N LYS A 257 -1.48 15.56 -4.22
CA LYS A 257 -0.90 14.98 -2.99
C LYS A 257 -1.61 13.70 -2.53
N ASN A 258 -2.94 13.67 -2.56
CA ASN A 258 -3.74 12.64 -1.89
C ASN A 258 -3.70 11.23 -2.52
N PHE A 259 -2.84 10.99 -3.52
CA PHE A 259 -2.68 9.69 -4.15
C PHE A 259 -1.73 8.77 -3.37
N GLY A 260 -0.91 9.32 -2.48
CA GLY A 260 -0.06 8.53 -1.59
C GLY A 260 0.90 9.39 -0.76
N THR A 261 1.02 9.07 0.52
CA THR A 261 2.05 9.60 1.43
C THR A 261 2.66 8.40 2.13
N THR A 262 3.99 8.28 2.20
CA THR A 262 4.65 7.12 2.82
C THR A 262 5.33 7.52 4.12
N ILE A 263 5.26 6.70 5.17
CA ILE A 263 6.00 6.91 6.42
C ILE A 263 6.88 5.71 6.79
N SER A 264 7.99 5.95 7.50
CA SER A 264 8.78 4.91 8.14
C SER A 264 7.97 4.21 9.24
N PRO A 265 8.21 2.90 9.49
CA PRO A 265 7.34 2.10 10.36
C PRO A 265 7.62 2.26 11.86
N TRP A 266 8.81 2.73 12.22
CA TRP A 266 9.28 2.83 13.61
C TRP A 266 9.22 4.29 14.08
N ILE A 267 8.39 4.55 15.09
CA ILE A 267 8.26 5.87 15.70
C ILE A 267 9.38 6.05 16.73
N VAL A 268 10.31 6.97 16.44
CA VAL A 268 11.37 7.35 17.37
C VAL A 268 10.82 8.38 18.36
N THR A 269 10.83 8.03 19.65
CA THR A 269 10.31 8.92 20.72
C THR A 269 11.16 10.17 20.89
N LEU A 270 10.56 11.30 21.31
CA LEU A 270 11.32 12.52 21.62
C LEU A 270 12.41 12.30 22.68
N ASP A 271 12.16 11.42 23.66
CA ASP A 271 13.14 11.09 24.70
C ASP A 271 14.38 10.36 24.15
N ALA A 272 14.30 9.70 22.99
CA ALA A 272 15.47 9.14 22.29
C ALA A 272 16.28 10.22 21.56
N LEU A 273 15.66 11.36 21.26
CA LEU A 273 16.23 12.46 20.51
C LEU A 273 16.79 13.58 21.40
N GLU A 274 16.63 13.46 22.73
CA GLU A 274 16.96 14.49 23.72
C GLU A 274 18.42 14.97 23.61
N GLU A 275 19.38 14.06 23.43
CA GLU A 275 20.81 14.40 23.30
C GLU A 275 21.14 15.14 21.98
N TYR A 276 20.23 15.17 21.02
CA TYR A 276 20.41 15.75 19.68
C TYR A 276 19.65 17.06 19.50
N ARG A 277 19.13 17.63 20.59
CA ARG A 277 18.49 18.94 20.58
C ARG A 277 19.48 20.04 20.21
N VAL A 278 19.04 20.94 19.34
CA VAL A 278 19.78 22.10 18.84
C VAL A 278 18.86 23.34 18.80
N PRO A 279 19.43 24.55 18.84
CA PRO A 279 18.67 25.78 18.64
C PRO A 279 17.99 25.80 17.26
N LEU A 280 16.84 26.49 17.18
CA LEU A 280 16.22 26.81 15.89
C LEU A 280 17.09 27.80 15.09
N PRO A 281 16.95 27.83 13.75
CA PRO A 281 17.38 28.98 12.96
C PRO A 281 16.79 30.28 13.49
N VAL A 282 17.51 31.40 13.32
CA VAL A 282 17.04 32.72 13.77
C VAL A 282 15.75 33.09 13.06
N GLN A 283 14.71 33.38 13.85
CA GLN A 283 13.42 33.84 13.36
C GLN A 283 13.36 35.37 13.36
N ASP A 284 13.44 35.94 12.16
CA ASP A 284 13.20 37.36 11.88
C ASP A 284 12.02 37.53 10.90
N PRO A 285 10.95 38.24 11.30
CA PRO A 285 10.73 38.90 12.59
C PRO A 285 10.53 37.90 13.74
N THR A 286 10.66 38.39 14.98
CA THR A 286 10.31 37.59 16.17
C THR A 286 8.85 37.13 16.07
N PRO A 287 8.57 35.81 16.26
CA PRO A 287 7.21 35.30 16.25
C PRO A 287 6.31 35.92 17.31
N SER A 288 5.00 35.77 17.13
CA SER A 288 4.01 36.12 18.16
C SER A 288 4.24 35.32 19.44
N ALA A 289 3.90 35.89 20.61
CA ALA A 289 4.22 35.33 21.92
C ALA A 289 3.71 33.89 22.14
N TYR A 290 2.59 33.50 21.52
CA TYR A 290 2.05 32.13 21.64
C TYR A 290 2.90 31.05 20.93
N LEU A 291 3.84 31.47 20.06
CA LEU A 291 4.79 30.61 19.35
C LEU A 291 6.20 30.67 19.95
N VAL A 292 6.38 31.39 21.06
CA VAL A 292 7.68 31.53 21.73
C VAL A 292 7.61 30.77 23.04
N ASP A 293 8.44 29.73 23.19
CA ASP A 293 8.63 29.06 24.48
C ASP A 293 9.76 29.76 25.25
N PRO A 294 9.47 30.49 26.35
CA PRO A 294 10.50 31.17 27.13
C PRO A 294 11.38 30.20 27.94
N ASN A 295 11.01 28.91 28.02
CA ASN A 295 11.68 27.91 28.84
C ASN A 295 12.64 27.02 28.04
N SER A 296 12.78 27.26 26.74
CA SER A 296 13.62 26.44 25.85
C SER A 296 14.52 27.30 24.97
N ASP A 297 15.78 26.91 24.84
CA ASP A 297 16.74 27.44 23.88
C ASP A 297 17.05 26.44 22.75
N LYS A 298 16.43 25.26 22.77
CA LYS A 298 16.66 24.14 21.84
C LYS A 298 15.37 23.43 21.48
N ASP A 299 14.67 24.00 20.50
CA ASP A 299 13.37 23.49 20.00
C ASP A 299 13.49 22.70 18.69
N GLN A 300 14.70 22.28 18.32
CA GLN A 300 14.93 21.52 17.10
C GLN A 300 15.87 20.34 17.32
N TYR A 301 15.95 19.42 16.36
CA TYR A 301 16.76 18.19 16.45
C TYR A 301 17.76 18.07 15.29
N ASP A 302 19.00 17.66 15.60
CA ASP A 302 20.02 17.32 14.60
C ASP A 302 19.79 15.90 14.07
N VAL A 303 18.87 15.79 13.13
CA VAL A 303 18.55 14.56 12.39
C VAL A 303 19.04 14.73 10.96
N GLU A 304 20.12 14.02 10.61
CA GLU A 304 20.60 13.96 9.24
C GLU A 304 19.61 13.17 8.38
N LEU A 305 19.29 13.71 7.21
CA LEU A 305 18.30 13.14 6.31
C LEU A 305 18.94 12.88 4.95
N GLU A 306 18.70 11.70 4.39
CA GLU A 306 19.30 11.27 3.13
C GLU A 306 18.22 10.77 2.17
N VAL A 307 18.34 11.14 0.89
CA VAL A 307 17.47 10.70 -0.20
C VAL A 307 18.27 9.86 -1.17
N TYR A 308 17.86 8.61 -1.34
CA TYR A 308 18.42 7.71 -2.33
C TYR A 308 17.45 7.53 -3.50
N TRP A 309 17.95 7.71 -4.72
CA TRP A 309 17.23 7.47 -5.97
C TRP A 309 17.86 6.29 -6.70
N GLN A 310 17.08 5.23 -6.87
CA GLN A 310 17.49 4.01 -7.57
C GLN A 310 16.69 3.86 -8.87
N SER A 311 17.37 3.55 -9.98
CA SER A 311 16.72 3.14 -11.22
C SER A 311 16.41 1.64 -11.19
N SER A 312 15.54 1.15 -12.08
CA SER A 312 15.20 -0.28 -12.15
C SER A 312 16.39 -1.22 -12.40
N THR A 313 17.55 -0.69 -12.75
CA THR A 313 18.74 -1.47 -13.16
C THR A 313 20.02 -1.07 -12.42
N SER A 314 19.95 -0.15 -11.45
CA SER A 314 21.15 0.41 -10.80
C SER A 314 21.16 0.22 -9.30
N GLU A 315 22.34 0.45 -8.71
CA GLU A 315 22.48 0.70 -7.28
C GLU A 315 21.87 2.07 -6.91
N PRO A 316 21.46 2.27 -5.64
CA PRO A 316 20.92 3.55 -5.17
C PRO A 316 21.95 4.69 -5.24
N THR A 317 21.54 5.83 -5.78
CA THR A 317 22.35 7.07 -5.79
C THR A 317 21.89 7.98 -4.66
N LEU A 318 22.79 8.42 -3.78
CA LEU A 318 22.49 9.50 -2.83
C LEU A 318 22.36 10.82 -3.61
N VAL A 319 21.16 11.37 -3.68
CA VAL A 319 20.85 12.58 -4.47
C VAL A 319 20.60 13.82 -3.62
N SER A 320 20.30 13.64 -2.33
CA SER A 320 20.18 14.75 -1.39
C SER A 320 20.58 14.33 0.01
N LYS A 321 21.26 15.24 0.70
CA LYS A 321 21.65 15.13 2.11
C LYS A 321 21.31 16.42 2.83
N SER A 322 20.28 16.35 3.66
CA SER A 322 19.73 17.50 4.39
C SER A 322 19.72 17.24 5.89
N ASN A 323 19.03 18.10 6.65
CA ASN A 323 18.91 17.95 8.09
C ASN A 323 17.64 18.62 8.63
N LEU A 324 16.98 17.98 9.59
CA LEU A 324 15.80 18.53 10.26
C LEU A 324 16.10 19.88 10.96
N LYS A 325 17.36 20.14 11.36
CA LYS A 325 17.76 21.39 12.01
C LYS A 325 17.62 22.65 11.17
N TYR A 326 17.41 22.52 9.86
CA TYR A 326 17.18 23.66 8.98
C TYR A 326 15.74 24.18 9.02
N MET A 327 14.80 23.43 9.62
CA MET A 327 13.40 23.86 9.69
C MET A 327 13.27 25.14 10.52
N TYR A 328 12.57 26.12 9.94
CA TYR A 328 12.40 27.46 10.54
C TYR A 328 11.35 27.45 11.65
N TRP A 329 10.29 26.64 11.51
CA TRP A 329 9.29 26.42 12.56
C TRP A 329 9.50 25.06 13.22
N SER A 330 9.53 25.02 14.56
CA SER A 330 9.61 23.77 15.32
C SER A 330 8.29 23.02 15.36
N PHE A 331 8.34 21.74 15.72
CA PHE A 331 7.14 20.92 15.93
C PHE A 331 6.27 21.44 17.09
N LYS A 332 6.88 22.06 18.10
CA LYS A 332 6.15 22.75 19.19
C LYS A 332 5.33 23.91 18.65
N GLN A 333 5.94 24.74 17.81
CA GLN A 333 5.28 25.88 17.17
C GLN A 333 4.17 25.42 16.22
N GLN A 334 4.41 24.35 15.45
CA GLN A 334 3.41 23.75 14.57
C GLN A 334 2.18 23.27 15.35
N LEU A 335 2.37 22.49 16.43
CA LEU A 335 1.27 21.98 17.23
C LEU A 335 0.50 23.09 17.98
N ALA A 336 1.23 24.06 18.55
CA ALA A 336 0.64 25.21 19.21
C ALA A 336 -0.19 26.05 18.23
N HIS A 337 0.33 26.30 17.02
CA HIS A 337 -0.40 27.00 15.97
C HIS A 337 -1.65 26.24 15.53
N HIS A 338 -1.54 24.92 15.35
CA HIS A 338 -2.65 24.12 14.85
C HIS A 338 -3.85 24.15 15.81
N SER A 339 -3.60 24.16 17.12
CA SER A 339 -4.64 24.15 18.15
C SER A 339 -5.07 25.55 18.62
N ILE A 340 -4.39 26.64 18.21
CA ILE A 340 -4.61 28.00 18.76
C ILE A 340 -6.05 28.52 18.58
N ASN A 341 -6.73 28.08 17.52
CA ASN A 341 -8.11 28.47 17.24
C ASN A 341 -9.15 27.57 17.94
N GLY A 342 -8.71 26.62 18.77
CA GLY A 342 -9.54 25.63 19.43
C GLY A 342 -9.68 24.31 18.68
N CYS A 343 -8.96 24.06 17.58
CA CYS A 343 -8.91 22.75 16.94
C CYS A 343 -8.49 21.67 17.95
N ASN A 344 -9.24 20.56 18.00
CA ASN A 344 -8.89 19.41 18.82
C ASN A 344 -7.96 18.47 18.05
N MET A 345 -6.76 18.32 18.58
CA MET A 345 -5.85 17.26 18.20
C MET A 345 -6.30 15.96 18.86
N ASN A 346 -6.17 14.85 18.15
CA ASN A 346 -6.53 13.52 18.62
C ASN A 346 -5.30 12.61 18.66
N THR A 347 -5.35 11.61 19.54
CA THR A 347 -4.31 10.58 19.61
C THR A 347 -4.15 9.85 18.28
N GLY A 348 -2.94 9.85 17.75
CA GLY A 348 -2.60 9.23 16.47
C GLY A 348 -2.70 10.16 15.26
N ASP A 349 -3.09 11.43 15.43
CA ASP A 349 -2.98 12.42 14.36
C ASP A 349 -1.52 12.58 13.93
N LEU A 350 -1.31 12.77 12.63
CA LEU A 350 0.01 12.85 12.01
C LEU A 350 0.24 14.26 11.47
N LEU A 351 1.36 14.89 11.84
CA LEU A 351 1.70 16.25 11.42
C LEU A 351 3.04 16.22 10.68
N GLY A 352 2.99 16.46 9.36
CA GLY A 352 4.14 16.56 8.46
C GLY A 352 4.86 17.90 8.59
N SER A 353 6.17 17.91 8.45
CA SER A 353 6.98 19.12 8.62
C SER A 353 6.81 20.13 7.47
N GLY A 354 6.36 19.66 6.31
CA GLY A 354 6.66 20.25 5.01
C GLY A 354 8.07 19.87 4.54
N THR A 355 8.27 19.89 3.22
CA THR A 355 9.53 19.49 2.58
C THR A 355 10.76 20.14 3.23
N ILE A 356 11.73 19.32 3.64
CA ILE A 356 12.95 19.75 4.33
C ILE A 356 14.04 20.00 3.29
N SER A 357 14.47 21.26 3.17
CA SER A 357 15.57 21.68 2.31
C SER A 357 16.60 22.42 3.13
N GLY A 358 17.88 22.13 2.91
CA GLY A 358 18.97 22.85 3.52
C GLY A 358 19.50 23.99 2.64
N PRO A 359 20.55 24.68 3.09
CA PRO A 359 21.07 25.89 2.45
C PRO A 359 21.87 25.63 1.16
N THR A 360 22.21 24.37 0.85
CA THR A 360 23.01 23.98 -0.32
C THR A 360 22.18 23.20 -1.35
N GLU A 361 22.53 23.28 -2.64
CA GLU A 361 21.74 22.63 -3.70
C GLU A 361 21.63 21.10 -3.52
N ASP A 362 22.66 20.46 -2.97
CA ASP A 362 22.70 19.02 -2.63
C ASP A 362 21.92 18.65 -1.36
N SER A 363 21.25 19.60 -0.73
CA SER A 363 20.44 19.42 0.48
C SER A 363 18.95 19.72 0.27
N PHE A 364 18.52 19.93 -0.97
CA PHE A 364 17.12 20.19 -1.31
C PHE A 364 16.25 18.93 -1.18
N GLY A 365 15.03 19.10 -0.67
CA GLY A 365 14.14 18.01 -0.27
C GLY A 365 13.20 17.48 -1.36
N SER A 366 13.23 18.04 -2.56
CA SER A 366 12.39 17.60 -3.70
C SER A 366 13.17 17.58 -5.01
N PHE A 367 12.71 16.79 -5.99
CA PHE A 367 13.29 16.81 -7.34
C PHE A 367 12.90 18.06 -8.11
N LEU A 368 11.76 18.69 -7.78
CA LEU A 368 11.46 20.05 -8.23
C LEU A 368 12.62 20.99 -7.92
N GLU A 369 13.15 20.97 -6.69
CA GLU A 369 14.25 21.83 -6.26
C GLU A 369 15.60 21.36 -6.79
N LEU A 370 15.97 20.10 -6.56
CA LEU A 370 17.25 19.52 -6.98
C LEU A 370 17.49 19.73 -8.47
N THR A 371 16.42 19.64 -9.27
CA THR A 371 16.52 19.78 -10.73
C THR A 371 16.13 21.14 -11.25
N TRP A 372 15.84 22.08 -10.35
CA TRP A 372 15.38 23.42 -10.66
C TRP A 372 14.26 23.41 -11.73
N ASN A 373 13.18 22.68 -11.42
CA ASN A 373 12.03 22.41 -12.29
C ASN A 373 12.41 21.71 -13.61
N GLY A 374 13.37 20.80 -13.55
CA GLY A 374 13.87 20.03 -14.69
C GLY A 374 14.89 20.73 -15.57
N THR A 375 15.38 21.92 -15.19
CA THR A 375 16.40 22.65 -15.96
C THR A 375 17.83 22.20 -15.64
N LYS A 376 18.05 21.55 -14.49
CA LYS A 376 19.32 20.98 -14.03
C LYS A 376 19.17 19.48 -13.71
N PRO A 377 19.27 18.57 -14.68
CA PRO A 377 19.08 17.14 -14.40
C PRO A 377 20.11 16.57 -13.42
N VAL A 378 19.71 15.60 -12.60
CA VAL A 378 20.58 14.81 -11.72
C VAL A 378 21.09 13.59 -12.47
N THR A 379 22.37 13.24 -12.30
CA THR A 379 22.96 12.02 -12.88
C THR A 379 23.04 10.93 -11.82
N LEU A 380 22.46 9.76 -12.12
CA LEU A 380 22.50 8.58 -11.25
C LEU A 380 23.81 7.80 -11.45
N GLN A 381 24.11 6.86 -10.54
CA GLN A 381 25.33 6.04 -10.59
C GLN A 381 25.49 5.21 -11.87
N ASP A 382 24.38 4.85 -12.55
CA ASP A 382 24.40 4.17 -13.84
C ASP A 382 24.65 5.12 -15.04
N GLY A 383 24.88 6.41 -14.77
CA GLY A 383 25.06 7.46 -15.76
C GLY A 383 23.75 7.97 -16.38
N SER A 384 22.60 7.41 -16.00
CA SER A 384 21.31 7.89 -16.48
C SER A 384 20.93 9.22 -15.83
N SER A 385 20.20 10.05 -16.57
CA SER A 385 19.79 11.37 -16.12
C SER A 385 18.33 11.36 -15.63
N ARG A 386 18.02 12.18 -14.62
CA ARG A 386 16.68 12.35 -14.06
C ARG A 386 16.34 13.82 -13.83
N THR A 387 15.06 14.14 -14.01
CA THR A 387 14.47 15.43 -13.61
C THR A 387 13.35 15.21 -12.62
N PHE A 388 12.41 14.33 -12.99
CA PHE A 388 11.34 13.82 -12.14
C PHE A 388 11.34 12.28 -12.22
N LEU A 389 10.57 11.63 -11.36
CA LEU A 389 10.53 10.16 -11.26
C LEU A 389 10.15 9.49 -12.58
N LEU A 390 10.81 8.37 -12.93
CA LEU A 390 10.46 7.47 -14.04
C LEU A 390 9.84 6.16 -13.54
N ASP A 391 9.07 5.49 -14.42
CA ASP A 391 8.34 4.26 -14.07
C ASP A 391 9.39 3.20 -13.75
N GLY A 392 9.30 2.53 -12.60
CA GLY A 392 10.34 1.60 -12.14
C GLY A 392 11.39 2.20 -11.20
N ASP A 393 11.43 3.52 -11.00
CA ASP A 393 12.34 4.12 -10.02
C ASP A 393 11.87 3.81 -8.59
N GLU A 394 12.83 3.62 -7.68
CA GLU A 394 12.62 3.44 -6.25
C GLU A 394 13.29 4.57 -5.47
N ILE A 395 12.57 5.12 -4.49
CA ILE A 395 13.08 6.12 -3.57
C ILE A 395 13.17 5.53 -2.18
N THR A 396 14.28 5.79 -1.50
CA THR A 396 14.45 5.50 -0.07
C THR A 396 14.91 6.77 0.66
N LEU A 397 14.11 7.21 1.63
CA LEU A 397 14.47 8.26 2.57
C LEU A 397 15.00 7.62 3.87
N LYS A 398 16.03 8.21 4.46
CA LYS A 398 16.59 7.79 5.75
C LYS A 398 16.76 8.97 6.68
N GLY A 399 16.56 8.74 7.97
CA GLY A 399 16.81 9.69 9.04
C GLY A 399 17.75 9.08 10.08
N THR A 400 18.76 9.83 10.50
CA THR A 400 19.74 9.37 11.49
C THR A 400 20.32 10.54 12.30
N CYS A 401 20.34 10.40 13.61
CA CYS A 401 21.09 11.28 14.50
C CYS A 401 22.52 10.74 14.66
N LYS A 402 23.53 11.59 14.47
CA LYS A 402 24.95 11.26 14.66
C LYS A 402 25.45 11.95 15.91
N GLY A 403 26.03 11.20 16.83
CA GLY A 403 26.53 11.73 18.10
C GLY A 403 27.14 10.62 18.95
N LYS A 404 26.97 10.70 20.27
CA LYS A 404 27.47 9.67 21.20
C LYS A 404 26.94 8.28 20.89
N ASN A 405 25.67 8.21 20.48
CA ASN A 405 25.05 7.02 19.92
C ASN A 405 24.48 7.35 18.53
N ARG A 406 24.25 6.34 17.69
CA ARG A 406 23.48 6.50 16.47
C ARG A 406 21.99 6.29 16.78
N ILE A 407 21.10 7.15 16.32
CA ILE A 407 19.64 6.94 16.44
C ILE A 407 19.05 7.00 15.05
N GLY A 408 18.60 5.86 14.52
CA GLY A 408 18.02 5.79 13.19
C GLY A 408 16.51 5.58 13.20
N PHE A 409 15.88 5.95 12.09
CA PHE A 409 14.44 5.89 11.89
C PHE A 409 13.99 4.68 11.04
N GLY A 410 14.95 3.87 10.57
CA GLY A 410 14.73 2.91 9.50
C GLY A 410 14.39 3.57 8.15
N PRO A 411 14.17 2.78 7.09
CA PRO A 411 13.90 3.31 5.77
C PRO A 411 12.43 3.73 5.59
N CYS A 412 12.21 4.84 4.89
CA CYS A 412 10.94 5.22 4.29
C CYS A 412 11.07 5.08 2.76
N SER A 413 10.63 3.94 2.22
CA SER A 413 10.83 3.57 0.82
C SER A 413 9.52 3.44 0.06
N GLY A 414 9.54 3.72 -1.24
CA GLY A 414 8.45 3.41 -2.15
C GLY A 414 8.96 3.08 -3.55
N VAL A 415 8.47 1.96 -4.09
CA VAL A 415 8.78 1.49 -5.44
C VAL A 415 7.70 1.96 -6.40
N ARG A 416 8.10 2.53 -7.54
CA ARG A 416 7.16 2.75 -8.63
C ARG A 416 7.06 1.51 -9.50
N LYS A 417 5.85 0.96 -9.66
CA LYS A 417 5.61 -0.09 -10.67
C LYS A 417 5.70 0.48 -12.09
N LEU A 418 6.37 -0.23 -12.99
CA LEU A 418 6.35 0.06 -14.43
C LEU A 418 4.92 -0.06 -15.00
N ASN A 419 4.40 1.00 -15.63
CA ASN A 419 3.29 0.88 -16.55
C ASN A 419 3.79 0.25 -17.87
N GLN A 420 3.23 -0.89 -18.30
CA GLN A 420 3.27 -1.23 -19.73
C GLN A 420 2.08 -0.55 -20.41
N VAL A 421 2.32 0.62 -21.02
CA VAL A 421 1.36 1.28 -21.92
C VAL A 421 1.53 0.70 -23.32
N GLY A 422 0.49 0.08 -23.87
CA GLY A 422 0.36 -0.24 -25.29
C GLY A 422 -0.84 0.52 -25.85
N GLY A 423 -0.59 1.59 -26.59
CA GLY A 423 -1.64 2.36 -27.28
C GLY A 423 -1.18 3.77 -27.64
N VAL A 424 -0.43 3.89 -28.73
CA VAL A 424 -0.06 5.17 -29.35
C VAL A 424 -1.35 5.87 -29.80
N PHE A 425 -1.65 7.04 -29.23
CA PHE A 425 -2.59 7.97 -29.85
C PHE A 425 -1.86 8.67 -31.00
N THR A 426 -2.09 8.23 -32.24
CA THR A 426 -1.78 9.05 -33.42
C THR A 426 -3.01 9.88 -33.76
N SER A 427 -2.97 11.18 -33.46
CA SER A 427 -3.72 12.16 -34.24
C SER A 427 -2.88 12.54 -35.45
N ARG A 428 -3.40 12.39 -36.67
CA ARG A 428 -3.28 13.42 -37.71
C ARG A 428 -4.11 13.05 -38.95
N THR A 429 -4.83 14.07 -39.37
CA THR A 429 -5.55 14.31 -40.61
C THR A 429 -4.72 14.09 -41.89
N ASP A 430 -5.46 13.73 -42.93
CA ASP A 430 -5.16 13.58 -44.36
C ASP A 430 -3.94 14.28 -44.97
N CYS A 431 -3.24 13.58 -45.87
CA CYS A 431 -2.86 14.10 -47.21
C CYS A 431 -2.23 13.01 -48.12
N LEU A 432 -3.03 12.59 -49.11
CA LEU A 432 -2.77 12.26 -50.53
C LEU A 432 -1.38 11.77 -51.06
N LEU A 433 -1.46 10.57 -51.68
CA LEU A 433 -0.98 10.12 -53.01
C LEU A 433 0.49 9.63 -53.23
N PRO A 434 0.70 8.72 -54.23
CA PRO A 434 1.59 7.55 -54.13
C PRO A 434 2.72 7.56 -55.17
N ILE A 435 3.85 6.89 -54.90
CA ILE A 435 4.86 6.62 -55.95
C ILE A 435 5.48 5.20 -55.83
N HIS A 436 5.63 4.64 -57.03
CA HIS A 436 6.13 3.34 -57.49
C HIS A 436 7.50 2.83 -57.02
N LEU A 437 7.61 1.50 -57.11
CA LEU A 437 8.81 0.66 -57.23
C LEU A 437 9.77 1.07 -58.38
N SER A 438 11.08 1.01 -58.14
CA SER A 438 12.04 0.31 -59.04
C SER A 438 13.42 0.12 -58.39
N GLU A 439 14.04 -1.02 -58.71
CA GLU A 439 15.33 -1.53 -58.24
C GLU A 439 16.58 -0.77 -58.76
N LYS A 440 17.75 -1.17 -58.19
CA LYS A 440 19.05 -1.46 -58.84
C LYS A 440 20.11 -0.33 -58.93
N PHE A 441 21.16 -0.36 -58.08
CA PHE A 441 22.46 -1.06 -58.31
C PHE A 441 23.54 -0.71 -57.23
N MET A 442 24.12 -1.77 -56.67
CA MET A 442 25.53 -2.04 -56.31
C MET A 442 26.42 -1.18 -55.38
N SER A 443 26.98 -1.95 -54.42
CA SER A 443 28.40 -2.04 -54.03
C SER A 443 28.91 -1.15 -52.88
N THR A 444 29.02 -1.73 -51.68
CA THR A 444 30.30 -2.20 -51.11
C THR A 444 30.07 -2.94 -49.78
N LYS A 445 30.68 -4.13 -49.65
CA LYS A 445 30.88 -5.07 -48.52
C LYS A 445 30.14 -4.83 -47.17
N PRO A 446 29.41 -5.84 -46.60
CA PRO A 446 29.03 -5.84 -45.20
C PRO A 446 30.04 -6.61 -44.32
N ILE A 447 30.37 -5.97 -43.19
CA ILE A 447 31.08 -6.54 -42.05
C ILE A 447 30.13 -7.53 -41.34
N THR A 448 30.51 -8.80 -41.32
CA THR A 448 29.81 -9.87 -40.59
C THR A 448 30.31 -9.96 -39.15
N SER A 449 29.73 -9.18 -38.25
CA SER A 449 29.50 -9.55 -36.84
C SER A 449 28.60 -8.46 -36.22
N PHE A 450 27.69 -8.83 -35.31
CA PHE A 450 26.67 -7.99 -34.64
C PHE A 450 25.19 -8.23 -35.01
N PHE A 451 24.77 -9.47 -35.24
CA PHE A 451 23.36 -9.87 -35.00
C PHE A 451 23.32 -11.30 -34.44
N LYS A 452 23.46 -11.41 -33.11
CA LYS A 452 23.22 -12.65 -32.34
C LYS A 452 22.26 -12.50 -31.15
N PRO A 453 22.02 -11.31 -30.52
CA PRO A 453 21.12 -11.24 -29.37
C PRO A 453 19.62 -11.30 -29.72
N VAL A 454 19.21 -10.82 -30.90
CA VAL A 454 17.79 -10.65 -31.26
C VAL A 454 17.14 -11.96 -31.72
N GLN A 455 17.88 -12.80 -32.45
CA GLN A 455 17.41 -14.11 -32.91
C GLN A 455 17.27 -15.10 -31.74
N LYS A 456 18.23 -15.08 -30.80
CA LYS A 456 18.23 -15.94 -29.61
C LYS A 456 17.07 -15.61 -28.65
N LYS A 457 16.69 -14.33 -28.52
CA LYS A 457 15.51 -13.90 -27.75
C LYS A 457 14.19 -14.33 -28.41
N ARG A 458 14.09 -14.26 -29.74
CA ARG A 458 12.90 -14.72 -30.49
C ARG A 458 12.73 -16.24 -30.42
N GLU A 459 13.83 -16.97 -30.54
CA GLU A 459 13.85 -18.44 -30.40
C GLU A 459 13.51 -18.88 -28.98
N MET A 460 14.03 -18.21 -27.94
CA MET A 460 13.69 -18.47 -26.53
C MET A 460 12.21 -18.14 -26.22
N GLN A 461 11.66 -17.08 -26.80
CA GLN A 461 10.24 -16.72 -26.66
C GLN A 461 9.32 -17.75 -27.35
N ASP A 462 9.63 -18.14 -28.60
CA ASP A 462 8.90 -19.18 -29.34
C ASP A 462 8.96 -20.56 -28.66
N GLN A 463 10.03 -20.82 -27.89
CA GLN A 463 10.23 -22.07 -27.16
C GLN A 463 9.50 -22.08 -25.81
N SER A 464 9.48 -20.94 -25.11
CA SER A 464 8.64 -20.69 -23.92
C SER A 464 7.14 -20.78 -24.24
N ASP A 465 6.70 -20.18 -25.35
CA ASP A 465 5.31 -20.23 -25.81
C ASP A 465 4.90 -21.68 -26.18
N LYS A 466 5.82 -22.47 -26.76
CA LYS A 466 5.59 -23.89 -27.04
C LYS A 466 5.57 -24.76 -25.79
N GLU A 467 6.39 -24.47 -24.77
CA GLU A 467 6.40 -25.19 -23.49
C GLU A 467 5.16 -24.89 -22.64
N ASN A 468 4.71 -23.64 -22.59
CA ASN A 468 3.47 -23.23 -21.91
C ASN A 468 2.24 -23.87 -22.55
N VAL A 469 2.18 -23.93 -23.89
CA VAL A 469 1.12 -24.65 -24.62
C VAL A 469 1.19 -26.17 -24.38
N LYS A 470 2.37 -26.74 -24.14
CA LYS A 470 2.54 -28.16 -23.75
C LYS A 470 2.07 -28.45 -22.32
N LYS A 471 2.40 -27.58 -21.34
CA LYS A 471 1.92 -27.67 -19.94
C LYS A 471 0.41 -27.56 -19.82
N VAL A 472 -0.21 -26.67 -20.60
CA VAL A 472 -1.68 -26.54 -20.67
C VAL A 472 -2.30 -27.76 -21.36
N LYS A 473 -1.66 -28.34 -22.39
CA LYS A 473 -2.12 -29.59 -23.04
C LYS A 473 -1.96 -30.85 -22.18
N SER A 474 -1.09 -30.84 -21.15
CA SER A 474 -0.98 -31.95 -20.18
C SER A 474 -2.04 -31.91 -19.07
N LEU A 475 -2.80 -30.81 -18.96
CA LEU A 475 -4.06 -30.80 -18.20
C LEU A 475 -5.08 -31.56 -19.05
N ASN A 476 -5.49 -32.73 -18.58
CA ASN A 476 -6.43 -33.60 -19.28
C ASN A 476 -7.83 -32.97 -19.21
N PHE A 477 -8.13 -32.00 -20.09
CA PHE A 477 -9.41 -31.30 -20.12
C PHE A 477 -10.52 -32.29 -20.54
N PRO A 478 -11.53 -32.57 -19.70
CA PRO A 478 -12.68 -33.32 -20.17
C PRO A 478 -13.47 -32.49 -21.18
N ASN A 479 -13.92 -33.13 -22.26
CA ASN A 479 -15.01 -32.66 -23.12
C ASN A 479 -14.78 -31.33 -23.90
N ASP A 480 -15.89 -30.68 -24.21
CA ASP A 480 -16.11 -29.50 -25.06
C ASP A 480 -15.43 -28.21 -24.56
N TRP A 481 -15.02 -28.15 -23.28
CA TRP A 481 -14.21 -27.05 -22.73
C TRP A 481 -12.89 -26.84 -23.45
N ALA A 482 -12.23 -27.93 -23.89
CA ALA A 482 -10.98 -27.81 -24.63
C ALA A 482 -11.18 -27.00 -25.92
N THR A 483 -12.27 -27.25 -26.64
CA THR A 483 -12.65 -26.53 -27.86
C THR A 483 -13.04 -25.08 -27.55
N ALA A 484 -13.84 -24.88 -26.49
CA ALA A 484 -14.33 -23.55 -26.10
C ALA A 484 -13.19 -22.60 -25.68
N LEU A 485 -12.19 -23.10 -24.95
CA LEU A 485 -11.14 -22.28 -24.34
C LEU A 485 -9.88 -22.16 -25.19
N THR A 486 -9.63 -23.08 -26.13
CA THR A 486 -8.44 -23.03 -26.99
C THR A 486 -8.16 -21.66 -27.63
N PRO A 487 -9.16 -20.92 -28.17
CA PRO A 487 -8.93 -19.58 -28.71
C PRO A 487 -8.44 -18.58 -27.65
N GLU A 488 -8.93 -18.71 -26.43
CA GLU A 488 -8.59 -17.82 -25.32
C GLU A 488 -7.20 -18.14 -24.76
N LEU A 489 -6.89 -19.43 -24.57
CA LEU A 489 -5.61 -19.92 -24.04
C LEU A 489 -4.43 -19.57 -24.96
N LYS A 490 -4.67 -19.37 -26.26
CA LYS A 490 -3.65 -18.97 -27.25
C LYS A 490 -3.35 -17.47 -27.26
N LYS A 491 -4.12 -16.65 -26.55
CA LYS A 491 -3.90 -15.20 -26.56
C LYS A 491 -2.64 -14.85 -25.74
N PRO A 492 -1.83 -13.86 -26.17
CA PRO A 492 -0.58 -13.51 -25.48
C PRO A 492 -0.76 -13.14 -24.00
N TYR A 493 -1.91 -12.57 -23.62
CA TYR A 493 -2.18 -12.22 -22.22
C TYR A 493 -2.28 -13.45 -21.32
N PHE A 494 -2.73 -14.59 -21.84
CA PHE A 494 -2.92 -15.81 -21.04
C PHE A 494 -1.57 -16.46 -20.71
N ALA A 495 -0.61 -16.44 -21.65
CA ALA A 495 0.76 -16.86 -21.37
C ALA A 495 1.39 -16.00 -20.27
N LYS A 496 1.24 -14.67 -20.39
CA LYS A 496 1.70 -13.71 -19.37
C LYS A 496 0.99 -13.91 -18.02
N LEU A 497 -0.30 -14.22 -18.02
CA LEU A 497 -1.06 -14.55 -16.82
C LEU A 497 -0.47 -15.75 -16.09
N MET A 498 -0.19 -16.83 -16.82
CA MET A 498 0.41 -18.03 -16.23
C MET A 498 1.81 -17.78 -15.71
N GLU A 499 2.62 -17.01 -16.44
CA GLU A 499 3.94 -16.57 -15.98
C GLU A 499 3.87 -15.77 -14.67
N LEU A 500 2.89 -14.86 -14.54
CA LEU A 500 2.70 -14.08 -13.32
C LEU A 500 2.25 -14.95 -12.14
N VAL A 501 1.36 -15.91 -12.37
CA VAL A 501 0.92 -16.83 -11.31
C VAL A 501 2.03 -17.79 -10.89
N ASP A 502 2.82 -18.30 -11.84
CA ASP A 502 3.91 -19.25 -11.58
C ASP A 502 5.09 -18.59 -10.87
N ASN A 503 5.31 -17.29 -11.07
CA ASN A 503 6.37 -16.51 -10.43
C ASN A 503 5.90 -15.78 -9.16
N ASP A 504 4.68 -16.02 -8.67
CA ASP A 504 4.18 -15.41 -7.46
C ASP A 504 4.96 -15.94 -6.23
N PRO A 505 5.59 -15.06 -5.40
CA PRO A 505 6.48 -15.48 -4.33
C PRO A 505 5.67 -15.94 -3.10
N GLY A 506 5.08 -17.13 -3.17
CA GLY A 506 4.40 -17.78 -2.05
C GLY A 506 3.38 -18.84 -2.48
N PRO A 507 2.70 -19.49 -1.52
CA PRO A 507 1.67 -20.48 -1.84
C PRO A 507 0.48 -19.84 -2.56
N VAL A 508 0.17 -20.34 -3.75
CA VAL A 508 -0.98 -19.92 -4.54
C VAL A 508 -2.13 -20.91 -4.37
N TYR A 509 -3.31 -20.38 -4.03
CA TYR A 509 -4.54 -21.15 -3.90
C TYR A 509 -5.53 -20.87 -5.04
N PRO A 510 -6.36 -21.86 -5.40
CA PRO A 510 -6.17 -23.26 -5.06
C PRO A 510 -4.91 -23.80 -5.78
N PRO A 511 -4.40 -24.98 -5.38
CA PRO A 511 -3.35 -25.68 -6.11
C PRO A 511 -3.67 -25.77 -7.61
N ILE A 512 -2.64 -25.88 -8.45
CA ILE A 512 -2.83 -25.79 -9.91
C ILE A 512 -3.78 -26.86 -10.46
N GLU A 513 -3.79 -28.04 -9.85
CA GLU A 513 -4.69 -29.16 -10.11
C GLU A 513 -6.17 -28.81 -9.86
N ASP A 514 -6.45 -27.95 -8.89
CA ASP A 514 -7.80 -27.57 -8.47
C ASP A 514 -8.31 -26.27 -9.10
N ARG A 515 -7.39 -25.51 -9.72
CA ARG A 515 -7.64 -24.17 -10.30
C ARG A 515 -8.69 -24.16 -11.41
N TYR A 516 -8.85 -25.28 -12.09
CA TYR A 516 -9.74 -25.46 -13.23
C TYR A 516 -10.90 -26.41 -12.94
N THR A 517 -11.18 -26.68 -11.66
CA THR A 517 -12.25 -27.61 -11.23
C THR A 517 -13.64 -27.24 -11.73
N PHE A 518 -13.91 -25.97 -12.05
CA PHE A 518 -15.16 -25.56 -12.72
C PHE A 518 -15.41 -26.31 -14.04
N MET A 519 -14.35 -26.76 -14.73
CA MET A 519 -14.44 -27.53 -15.96
C MET A 519 -14.97 -28.95 -15.76
N LYS A 520 -15.09 -29.43 -14.51
CA LYS A 520 -15.77 -30.68 -14.19
C LYS A 520 -17.25 -30.65 -14.60
N CYS A 521 -17.89 -29.47 -14.68
CA CYS A 521 -19.25 -29.31 -15.22
C CYS A 521 -19.20 -29.23 -16.75
N PRO A 522 -19.73 -30.21 -17.51
CA PRO A 522 -19.78 -30.14 -18.98
C PRO A 522 -20.59 -28.93 -19.46
N ILE A 523 -20.19 -28.28 -20.56
CA ILE A 523 -20.83 -27.01 -20.99
C ILE A 523 -22.32 -27.24 -21.31
N ASP A 524 -22.66 -28.35 -21.96
CA ASP A 524 -24.03 -28.73 -22.31
C ASP A 524 -24.91 -29.07 -21.10
N LYS A 525 -24.31 -29.30 -19.92
CA LYS A 525 -25.01 -29.59 -18.66
C LYS A 525 -25.14 -28.38 -17.74
N ILE A 526 -24.59 -27.21 -18.10
CA ILE A 526 -24.70 -26.01 -17.27
C ILE A 526 -26.16 -25.56 -17.18
N LYS A 527 -26.70 -25.59 -15.96
CA LYS A 527 -28.04 -25.09 -15.60
C LYS A 527 -27.94 -23.73 -14.91
N CYS A 528 -26.95 -23.55 -14.03
CA CYS A 528 -26.77 -22.36 -13.22
C CYS A 528 -25.30 -21.93 -13.15
N VAL A 529 -25.01 -20.63 -13.14
CA VAL A 529 -23.67 -20.06 -12.94
C VAL A 529 -23.70 -19.15 -11.71
N ILE A 530 -22.81 -19.42 -10.76
CA ILE A 530 -22.59 -18.58 -9.57
C ILE A 530 -21.25 -17.89 -9.74
N ILE A 531 -21.25 -16.55 -9.69
CA ILE A 531 -20.04 -15.75 -9.86
C ILE A 531 -19.49 -15.35 -8.49
N GLY A 532 -18.33 -15.91 -8.14
CA GLY A 532 -17.54 -15.51 -6.98
C GLY A 532 -16.47 -14.48 -7.33
N GLN A 533 -15.88 -13.87 -6.30
CA GLN A 533 -14.79 -12.91 -6.47
C GLN A 533 -13.43 -13.63 -6.55
N ASP A 534 -13.06 -14.35 -5.49
CA ASP A 534 -11.79 -15.07 -5.35
C ASP A 534 -12.02 -16.51 -4.85
N PRO A 535 -11.08 -17.43 -5.11
CA PRO A 535 -11.04 -18.70 -4.41
C PRO A 535 -10.78 -18.50 -2.92
N TYR A 536 -11.10 -19.51 -2.11
CA TYR A 536 -10.67 -19.51 -0.71
C TYR A 536 -9.13 -19.50 -0.64
N HIS A 537 -8.60 -18.54 0.10
CA HIS A 537 -7.18 -18.18 0.09
C HIS A 537 -6.41 -18.73 1.30
N GLY A 538 -6.95 -19.73 2.00
CA GLY A 538 -6.31 -20.36 3.16
C GLY A 538 -6.19 -21.87 3.02
N LYS A 539 -5.13 -22.43 3.61
CA LYS A 539 -4.89 -23.88 3.68
C LYS A 539 -6.12 -24.63 4.22
N ASN A 540 -6.57 -25.65 3.49
CA ASN A 540 -7.71 -26.53 3.83
C ASN A 540 -9.09 -25.85 3.93
N GLN A 541 -9.28 -24.63 3.40
CA GLN A 541 -10.58 -23.94 3.46
C GLN A 541 -11.64 -24.54 2.51
N ALA A 542 -11.23 -25.16 1.39
CA ALA A 542 -12.15 -25.75 0.42
C ALA A 542 -12.62 -27.17 0.80
N HIS A 543 -11.80 -27.95 1.53
CA HIS A 543 -12.02 -29.39 1.76
C HIS A 543 -12.24 -29.82 3.23
N GLY A 544 -12.61 -28.90 4.12
CA GLY A 544 -13.42 -29.27 5.31
C GLY A 544 -12.78 -29.23 6.70
N VAL A 545 -12.46 -28.03 7.22
CA VAL A 545 -12.25 -27.87 8.68
C VAL A 545 -13.02 -26.69 9.31
N ARG A 546 -13.41 -25.65 8.54
CA ARG A 546 -14.24 -24.53 9.04
C ARG A 546 -15.14 -23.94 7.94
N ILE A 547 -16.46 -23.92 8.16
CA ILE A 547 -17.43 -23.34 7.20
C ILE A 547 -17.25 -21.81 7.16
N PRO A 548 -16.93 -21.21 6.00
CA PRO A 548 -16.76 -19.76 5.86
C PRO A 548 -18.04 -18.98 6.22
N PRO A 549 -17.95 -17.77 6.79
CA PRO A 549 -19.13 -17.00 7.21
C PRO A 549 -20.14 -16.69 6.09
N SER A 550 -19.68 -16.48 4.85
CA SER A 550 -20.57 -16.32 3.70
C SER A 550 -21.33 -17.59 3.36
N LEU A 551 -20.67 -18.75 3.49
CA LEU A 551 -21.29 -20.05 3.24
C LEU A 551 -22.31 -20.41 4.32
N GLN A 552 -22.09 -20.02 5.57
CA GLN A 552 -23.09 -20.17 6.64
C GLN A 552 -24.39 -19.41 6.31
N ASN A 553 -24.28 -18.20 5.75
CA ASN A 553 -25.44 -17.43 5.31
C ASN A 553 -26.10 -18.03 4.05
N ILE A 554 -25.34 -18.69 3.18
CA ILE A 554 -25.89 -19.48 2.06
C ILE A 554 -26.70 -20.67 2.58
N TYR A 555 -26.17 -21.44 3.54
CA TYR A 555 -26.90 -22.56 4.15
C TYR A 555 -28.15 -22.11 4.91
N THR A 556 -28.07 -20.94 5.56
CA THR A 556 -29.24 -20.35 6.22
C THR A 556 -30.33 -19.97 5.20
N GLU A 557 -29.96 -19.36 4.06
CA GLU A 557 -30.93 -19.06 3.01
C GLU A 557 -31.50 -20.34 2.37
N LEU A 558 -30.66 -21.35 2.09
CA LEU A 558 -31.11 -22.65 1.58
C LEU A 558 -32.10 -23.34 2.51
N SER A 559 -31.84 -23.31 3.82
CA SER A 559 -32.74 -23.89 4.83
C SER A 559 -34.11 -23.20 4.87
N ASN A 560 -34.17 -21.92 4.48
CA ASN A 560 -35.40 -21.13 4.43
C ASN A 560 -36.10 -21.21 3.06
N ASP A 561 -35.37 -21.52 1.99
CA ASP A 561 -35.86 -21.47 0.61
C ASP A 561 -36.21 -22.85 0.04
N ILE A 562 -35.46 -23.89 0.40
CA ILE A 562 -35.64 -25.26 -0.09
C ILE A 562 -36.20 -26.14 1.02
N GLU A 563 -37.44 -26.59 0.83
CA GLU A 563 -38.10 -27.49 1.77
C GLU A 563 -37.30 -28.78 1.97
N GLY A 564 -37.09 -29.17 3.24
CA GLY A 564 -36.34 -30.37 3.59
C GLY A 564 -34.82 -30.24 3.53
N PHE A 565 -34.26 -29.05 3.24
CA PHE A 565 -32.82 -28.84 3.27
C PHE A 565 -32.24 -28.94 4.69
N VAL A 566 -31.19 -29.74 4.85
CA VAL A 566 -30.44 -29.88 6.12
C VAL A 566 -29.03 -29.33 5.91
N SER A 567 -28.66 -28.34 6.72
CA SER A 567 -27.33 -27.72 6.62
C SER A 567 -26.21 -28.73 6.89
N PRO A 568 -25.25 -28.93 5.97
CA PRO A 568 -24.13 -29.83 6.17
C PRO A 568 -23.11 -29.26 7.17
N LYS A 569 -22.27 -30.14 7.74
CA LYS A 569 -21.20 -29.75 8.68
C LYS A 569 -19.85 -29.45 8.00
N HIS A 570 -19.80 -29.39 6.67
CA HIS A 570 -18.62 -29.07 5.88
C HIS A 570 -18.89 -27.92 4.90
N GLY A 571 -17.84 -27.38 4.28
CA GLY A 571 -17.93 -26.29 3.30
C GLY A 571 -17.75 -26.70 1.83
N CYS A 572 -17.66 -27.99 1.54
CA CYS A 572 -17.51 -28.50 0.18
C CYS A 572 -18.80 -28.26 -0.64
N LEU A 573 -18.65 -27.71 -1.86
CA LEU A 573 -19.73 -27.47 -2.82
C LEU A 573 -19.53 -28.25 -4.13
N GLU A 574 -18.58 -29.19 -4.17
CA GLU A 574 -18.24 -29.91 -5.42
C GLU A 574 -19.44 -30.69 -5.99
N ASN A 575 -20.31 -31.23 -5.14
CA ASN A 575 -21.49 -32.00 -5.56
C ASN A 575 -22.52 -31.16 -6.35
N TRP A 576 -22.53 -29.83 -6.20
CA TRP A 576 -23.37 -28.96 -7.03
C TRP A 576 -22.93 -28.92 -8.50
N VAL A 577 -21.66 -29.24 -8.78
CA VAL A 577 -21.15 -29.33 -10.15
C VAL A 577 -21.86 -30.45 -10.93
N ASP A 578 -22.14 -31.57 -10.26
CA ASP A 578 -22.85 -32.73 -10.84
C ASP A 578 -24.32 -32.39 -11.14
N GLU A 579 -24.90 -31.45 -10.41
CA GLU A 579 -26.26 -30.93 -10.65
C GLU A 579 -26.32 -29.87 -11.77
N GLY A 580 -25.17 -29.50 -12.36
CA GLY A 580 -25.08 -28.49 -13.41
C GLY A 580 -24.86 -27.06 -12.90
N VAL A 581 -24.31 -26.89 -11.69
CA VAL A 581 -23.95 -25.59 -11.13
C VAL A 581 -22.47 -25.29 -11.39
N LEU A 582 -22.21 -24.27 -12.20
CA LEU A 582 -20.87 -23.76 -12.44
C LEU A 582 -20.48 -22.72 -11.38
N LEU A 583 -19.53 -23.06 -10.52
CA LEU A 583 -18.92 -22.12 -9.56
C LEU A 583 -17.72 -21.45 -10.23
N LEU A 584 -17.85 -20.17 -10.59
CA LEU A 584 -16.80 -19.45 -11.31
C LEU A 584 -16.37 -18.20 -10.54
N ASN A 585 -15.12 -18.20 -10.07
CA ASN A 585 -14.51 -17.00 -9.49
C ASN A 585 -13.98 -16.09 -10.59
N ALA A 586 -13.99 -14.78 -10.37
CA ALA A 586 -13.43 -13.83 -11.32
C ALA A 586 -11.89 -13.85 -11.36
N SER A 587 -11.25 -14.10 -10.22
CA SER A 587 -9.88 -14.59 -10.16
C SER A 587 -9.89 -16.10 -9.96
N LEU A 588 -9.11 -16.86 -10.74
CA LEU A 588 -9.01 -18.32 -10.54
C LEU A 588 -7.88 -18.72 -9.59
N SER A 589 -7.00 -17.78 -9.24
CA SER A 589 -6.00 -18.00 -8.21
C SER A 589 -5.87 -16.78 -7.30
N VAL A 590 -5.28 -17.02 -6.14
CA VAL A 590 -5.05 -16.01 -5.11
C VAL A 590 -3.84 -16.41 -4.28
N HIS A 591 -3.09 -15.42 -3.81
CA HIS A 591 -1.97 -15.63 -2.91
C HIS A 591 -2.52 -15.94 -1.51
N GLU A 592 -1.85 -16.83 -0.77
CA GLU A 592 -2.28 -17.21 0.57
C GLU A 592 -2.55 -16.01 1.47
N GLY A 593 -3.73 -15.96 2.09
CA GLY A 593 -4.11 -14.90 3.01
C GLY A 593 -4.32 -13.52 2.37
N GLN A 594 -4.23 -13.39 1.04
CA GLN A 594 -4.36 -12.12 0.33
C GLN A 594 -5.49 -12.17 -0.70
N PRO A 595 -6.76 -12.03 -0.28
CA PRO A 595 -7.88 -11.91 -1.20
C PRO A 595 -7.58 -10.89 -2.31
N ASN A 596 -8.02 -11.19 -3.53
CA ASN A 596 -7.89 -10.31 -4.70
C ASN A 596 -6.44 -10.00 -5.13
N SER A 597 -5.43 -10.72 -4.63
CA SER A 597 -4.01 -10.48 -4.97
C SER A 597 -3.71 -10.63 -6.46
N HIS A 598 -4.39 -11.55 -7.16
CA HIS A 598 -4.18 -11.83 -8.59
C HIS A 598 -5.18 -11.12 -9.50
N ALA A 599 -5.95 -10.15 -9.00
CA ALA A 599 -6.94 -9.42 -9.81
C ALA A 599 -6.33 -8.74 -11.05
N GLY A 600 -5.05 -8.37 -10.98
CA GLY A 600 -4.30 -7.76 -12.08
C GLY A 600 -3.59 -8.73 -13.02
N PHE A 601 -3.64 -10.05 -12.78
CA PHE A 601 -2.87 -11.03 -13.56
C PHE A 601 -3.56 -11.38 -14.89
N GLY A 602 -4.83 -10.97 -15.06
CA GLY A 602 -5.61 -11.20 -16.27
C GLY A 602 -6.72 -12.24 -16.12
N TRP A 603 -6.92 -12.82 -14.92
CA TRP A 603 -7.99 -13.79 -14.69
C TRP A 603 -9.39 -13.23 -14.99
N ALA A 604 -9.62 -11.95 -14.72
CA ALA A 604 -10.88 -11.30 -15.03
C ALA A 604 -11.19 -11.37 -16.53
N GLN A 605 -10.18 -11.14 -17.39
CA GLN A 605 -10.32 -11.24 -18.84
C GLN A 605 -10.61 -12.69 -19.28
N PHE A 606 -9.91 -13.66 -18.68
CA PHE A 606 -10.13 -15.08 -18.97
C PHE A 606 -11.54 -15.54 -18.57
N THR A 607 -11.99 -15.18 -17.37
CA THR A 607 -13.31 -15.55 -16.86
C THR A 607 -14.43 -14.77 -17.54
N ASP A 608 -14.17 -13.55 -18.04
CA ASP A 608 -15.11 -12.81 -18.92
C ASP A 608 -15.31 -13.55 -20.25
N ALA A 609 -14.27 -14.13 -20.81
CA ALA A 609 -14.38 -14.95 -22.02
C ALA A 609 -15.23 -16.21 -21.78
N ILE A 610 -15.08 -16.86 -20.62
CA ILE A 610 -15.92 -18.00 -20.21
C ILE A 610 -17.39 -17.59 -20.12
N ILE A 611 -17.70 -16.52 -19.39
CA ILE A 611 -19.09 -16.03 -19.25
C ILE A 611 -19.65 -15.64 -20.62
N SER A 612 -18.87 -14.97 -21.45
CA SER A 612 -19.28 -14.60 -22.80
C SER A 612 -19.56 -15.83 -23.67
N TYR A 613 -18.77 -16.90 -23.53
CA TYR A 613 -19.00 -18.15 -24.26
C TYR A 613 -20.31 -18.80 -23.83
N ILE A 614 -20.55 -18.95 -22.52
CA ILE A 614 -21.79 -19.52 -21.98
C ILE A 614 -23.00 -18.69 -22.43
N ASN A 615 -22.90 -17.36 -22.29
CA ASN A 615 -23.94 -16.42 -22.71
C ASN A 615 -24.25 -16.49 -24.21
N GLN A 616 -23.31 -16.92 -25.04
CA GLN A 616 -23.51 -17.04 -26.49
C GLN A 616 -23.94 -18.44 -26.93
N LYS A 617 -23.44 -19.49 -26.25
CA LYS A 617 -23.53 -20.88 -26.72
C LYS A 617 -24.48 -21.76 -25.92
N CYS A 618 -24.89 -21.33 -24.74
CA CYS A 618 -25.89 -22.01 -23.93
C CYS A 618 -27.20 -21.23 -23.98
N ASP A 619 -28.32 -21.89 -23.72
CA ASP A 619 -29.64 -21.26 -23.62
C ASP A 619 -30.31 -21.66 -22.32
N GLY A 620 -31.13 -20.78 -21.75
CA GLY A 620 -31.89 -21.06 -20.53
C GLY A 620 -31.00 -21.34 -19.31
N VAL A 621 -29.85 -20.69 -19.21
CA VAL A 621 -28.96 -20.74 -18.02
C VAL A 621 -29.38 -19.68 -17.01
N VAL A 622 -29.33 -20.00 -15.73
CA VAL A 622 -29.56 -19.05 -14.62
C VAL A 622 -28.24 -18.48 -14.13
N PHE A 623 -28.13 -17.16 -14.00
CA PHE A 623 -26.95 -16.48 -13.45
C PHE A 623 -27.29 -15.85 -12.11
N LEU A 624 -26.60 -16.31 -11.05
CA LEU A 624 -26.74 -15.77 -9.69
C LEU A 624 -25.64 -14.74 -9.45
N LEU A 625 -26.06 -13.46 -9.38
CA LEU A 625 -25.16 -12.32 -9.24
C LEU A 625 -25.29 -11.70 -7.84
N TRP A 626 -24.53 -12.25 -6.90
CA TRP A 626 -24.56 -11.85 -5.50
C TRP A 626 -23.52 -10.75 -5.21
N GLY A 627 -24.00 -9.57 -4.84
CA GLY A 627 -23.17 -8.39 -4.58
C GLY A 627 -22.79 -7.58 -5.83
N GLY A 628 -22.34 -6.35 -5.61
CA GLY A 628 -22.05 -5.38 -6.69
C GLY A 628 -20.98 -5.84 -7.67
N PHE A 629 -20.02 -6.66 -7.21
CA PHE A 629 -18.96 -7.21 -8.05
C PHE A 629 -19.51 -8.19 -9.11
N ALA A 630 -20.24 -9.23 -8.67
CA ALA A 630 -20.87 -10.20 -9.57
C ALA A 630 -21.85 -9.51 -10.52
N GLN A 631 -22.62 -8.54 -10.02
CA GLN A 631 -23.55 -7.76 -10.83
C GLN A 631 -22.84 -6.95 -11.92
N LYS A 632 -21.67 -6.38 -11.64
CA LYS A 632 -20.85 -5.67 -12.64
C LYS A 632 -20.32 -6.62 -13.72
N LYS A 633 -19.85 -7.82 -13.32
CA LYS A 633 -19.34 -8.83 -14.27
C LYS A 633 -20.44 -9.38 -15.18
N GLY A 634 -21.64 -9.56 -14.65
CA GLY A 634 -22.81 -10.06 -15.38
C GLY A 634 -23.55 -9.03 -16.24
N GLN A 635 -23.07 -7.78 -16.38
CA GLN A 635 -23.79 -6.74 -17.12
C GLN A 635 -24.07 -7.06 -18.59
N LYS A 636 -23.24 -7.91 -19.21
CA LYS A 636 -23.34 -8.27 -20.63
C LYS A 636 -24.16 -9.56 -20.88
N ILE A 637 -24.75 -10.15 -19.84
CA ILE A 637 -25.57 -11.36 -19.97
C ILE A 637 -26.89 -11.00 -20.65
N ASP A 638 -27.28 -11.77 -21.66
CA ASP A 638 -28.53 -11.59 -22.38
C ASP A 638 -29.70 -12.14 -21.55
N SER A 639 -30.37 -11.24 -20.82
CA SER A 639 -31.55 -11.56 -20.02
C SER A 639 -32.77 -12.06 -20.81
N LYS A 640 -32.74 -12.03 -22.15
CA LYS A 640 -33.78 -12.66 -22.98
C LYS A 640 -33.54 -14.14 -23.19
N ARG A 641 -32.28 -14.59 -23.11
CA ARG A 641 -31.87 -15.99 -23.27
C ARG A 641 -31.65 -16.69 -21.93
N HIS A 642 -31.39 -15.90 -20.89
CA HIS A 642 -30.97 -16.35 -19.58
C HIS A 642 -31.78 -15.68 -18.48
N LEU A 643 -31.92 -16.35 -17.34
CA LEU A 643 -32.42 -15.70 -16.13
C LEU A 643 -31.25 -15.08 -15.37
N VAL A 644 -31.38 -13.83 -14.94
CA VAL A 644 -30.39 -13.15 -14.10
C VAL A 644 -31.04 -12.79 -12.77
N LEU A 645 -30.59 -13.41 -11.68
CA LEU A 645 -31.05 -13.12 -10.32
C LEU A 645 -29.98 -12.35 -9.55
N LYS A 646 -30.38 -11.23 -8.92
CA LYS A 646 -29.47 -10.32 -8.20
C LYS A 646 -29.87 -10.20 -6.74
N ALA A 647 -28.89 -10.36 -5.85
CA ALA A 647 -29.05 -10.15 -4.40
C ALA A 647 -27.85 -9.38 -3.85
N THR A 648 -27.92 -8.92 -2.60
CA THR A 648 -26.73 -8.44 -1.88
C THR A 648 -25.76 -9.61 -1.63
N HIS A 649 -24.51 -9.32 -1.26
CA HIS A 649 -23.51 -10.39 -1.08
C HIS A 649 -23.81 -11.19 0.22
N PRO A 650 -23.64 -12.53 0.24
CA PRO A 650 -23.88 -13.37 1.42
C PRO A 650 -22.91 -13.17 2.58
N SER A 651 -21.96 -12.23 2.50
CA SER A 651 -21.04 -11.96 3.62
C SER A 651 -21.80 -11.40 4.83
N PRO A 652 -21.28 -11.52 6.07
CA PRO A 652 -21.95 -10.98 7.26
C PRO A 652 -22.34 -9.51 7.10
N LEU A 653 -21.46 -8.70 6.51
CA LEU A 653 -21.72 -7.29 6.23
C LEU A 653 -22.86 -7.08 5.21
N GLY A 654 -22.95 -7.91 4.17
CA GLY A 654 -23.96 -7.80 3.13
C GLY A 654 -25.32 -8.35 3.55
N ALA A 655 -25.32 -9.49 4.25
CA ALA A 655 -26.52 -10.13 4.76
C ALA A 655 -27.21 -9.30 5.85
N ASN A 656 -26.44 -8.71 6.78
CA ASN A 656 -26.97 -7.86 7.86
C ASN A 656 -27.53 -6.51 7.38
N LYS A 657 -27.13 -6.06 6.18
CA LYS A 657 -27.65 -4.82 5.55
C LYS A 657 -28.98 -5.03 4.80
N GLY A 658 -29.51 -6.27 4.78
CA GLY A 658 -30.71 -6.64 4.05
C GLY A 658 -30.45 -7.00 2.58
N GLY A 659 -31.39 -7.73 1.97
CA GLY A 659 -31.37 -8.10 0.55
C GLY A 659 -30.64 -9.41 0.19
N TRP A 660 -30.15 -10.16 1.18
CA TRP A 660 -29.67 -11.53 1.03
C TRP A 660 -30.73 -12.53 1.48
N PHE A 661 -31.10 -12.48 2.76
CA PHE A 661 -32.11 -13.38 3.32
C PHE A 661 -33.49 -13.12 2.72
N GLY A 662 -34.17 -14.18 2.32
CA GLY A 662 -35.47 -14.12 1.64
C GLY A 662 -35.38 -13.78 0.15
N CYS A 663 -34.18 -13.80 -0.45
CA CYS A 663 -34.03 -13.59 -1.88
C CYS A 663 -34.68 -14.72 -2.70
N LYS A 664 -34.75 -15.93 -2.12
CA LYS A 664 -35.33 -17.14 -2.72
C LYS A 664 -34.70 -17.51 -4.06
N HIS A 665 -33.39 -17.31 -4.20
CA HIS A 665 -32.71 -17.54 -5.47
C HIS A 665 -32.65 -19.04 -5.85
N PHE A 666 -32.69 -19.97 -4.90
CA PHE A 666 -32.56 -21.40 -5.16
C PHE A 666 -33.88 -21.96 -5.70
N SER A 667 -35.00 -21.66 -5.06
CA SER A 667 -36.34 -22.04 -5.55
C SER A 667 -36.67 -21.36 -6.88
N LYS A 668 -36.42 -20.06 -7.03
CA LYS A 668 -36.60 -19.33 -8.31
C LYS A 668 -35.76 -19.88 -9.45
N THR A 669 -34.56 -20.41 -9.14
CA THR A 669 -33.74 -21.09 -10.14
C THR A 669 -34.43 -22.36 -10.61
N ASN A 670 -34.93 -23.18 -9.70
CA ASN A 670 -35.64 -24.42 -10.04
C ASN A 670 -36.94 -24.15 -10.80
N GLU A 671 -37.75 -23.17 -10.35
CA GLU A 671 -38.97 -22.74 -11.06
C GLU A 671 -38.68 -22.34 -12.52
N TYR A 672 -37.58 -21.61 -12.74
CA TYR A 672 -37.18 -21.23 -14.09
C TYR A 672 -36.72 -22.42 -14.93
N LEU A 673 -35.93 -23.31 -14.35
CA LEU A 673 -35.46 -24.51 -15.05
C LEU A 673 -36.65 -25.40 -15.48
N GLU A 674 -37.58 -25.66 -14.56
CA GLU A 674 -38.80 -26.43 -14.83
C GLU A 674 -39.66 -25.79 -15.92
N LYS A 675 -39.87 -24.46 -15.85
CA LYS A 675 -40.61 -23.71 -16.87
C LYS A 675 -39.97 -23.81 -18.26
N ASN A 676 -38.66 -24.00 -18.32
CA ASN A 676 -37.90 -24.17 -19.57
C ASN A 676 -37.66 -25.66 -19.92
N GLY A 677 -38.36 -26.59 -19.27
CA GLY A 677 -38.27 -28.03 -19.55
C GLY A 677 -36.94 -28.67 -19.15
N LYS A 678 -36.21 -28.04 -18.22
CA LYS A 678 -34.96 -28.58 -17.65
C LYS A 678 -35.23 -29.16 -16.27
N GLU A 679 -34.49 -30.21 -15.92
CA GLU A 679 -34.54 -30.78 -14.58
C GLU A 679 -34.07 -29.75 -13.54
N PRO A 680 -34.78 -29.61 -12.40
CA PRO A 680 -34.36 -28.73 -11.31
C PRO A 680 -32.98 -29.15 -10.75
N ILE A 681 -32.32 -28.23 -10.05
CA ILE A 681 -31.07 -28.50 -9.33
C ILE A 681 -31.43 -29.07 -7.96
N ASN A 682 -30.83 -30.21 -7.59
CA ASN A 682 -30.90 -30.70 -6.22
C ASN A 682 -29.93 -29.92 -5.32
N TRP A 683 -30.40 -28.80 -4.77
CA TRP A 683 -29.58 -27.95 -3.89
C TRP A 683 -29.14 -28.62 -2.59
N ALA A 684 -29.79 -29.72 -2.19
CA ALA A 684 -29.43 -30.52 -1.02
C ALA A 684 -28.33 -31.56 -1.30
N ASN A 685 -27.90 -31.73 -2.55
CA ASN A 685 -26.77 -32.57 -2.92
C ASN A 685 -25.45 -31.87 -2.53
N LEU A 686 -25.15 -31.88 -1.23
CA LEU A 686 -23.97 -31.25 -0.61
C LEU A 686 -23.22 -32.23 0.28
#